data_AF-A0A3D3DTY1-F1
#
_entry.id   AF-A0A3D3DTY1-F1
#
_cell.length_a   1.000
_cell.length_b   1.000
_cell.length_c   1.000
_cell.angle_alpha   90.00
_cell.angle_beta   90.00
_cell.angle_gamma   90.00
#
_symmetry.space_group_name_H-M   'P 1'
#
loop_
_entity.id
_entity.type
_entity.pdbx_description
1 polymer ?
#
loop_
_entity_poly.entity_id
_entity_poly.type
_entity_poly.pdbx_seq_one_letter_code
_entity_poly.pdbx_strand_id
1 'polypeptide(L)'
;DEIRRLKLTETGPFTGEFQAIVPTSGAQALAFASESAPGRDPNMAISSKDYPGWQGEVGDRNKMRIFGVDMNDNVPVDKMSLTTGGAGQSLTHFILQTSMNGKEWTTRSRFPETKNPAPWDGRPRVSYSLRTNAVSHSIPKDRFLPDDWREAMELSSLRAKSTYGAEIVPNLSLGKLSQVGGFHPNERTLVKFRAMFYQPAAAIRRFRVDGLPVLDAKENTRTIFLIDGKPADEEAKSPLTIEREFSPGLHEIEIWTTESLGEMKKRKPSLLCDVAGKDELVPCPDAMFDPSKFPEGVRQLIEQQATVTKTDNGFDVAFGDRTQARLARVVIAGYEGVAPVIKKVTLSDRTGKALLPVQQDYQALRANTELEVLPGDQIIARYEDPVSATPKRNKHQKGLTVAFNNAEISASFLNYETTTEGRVLVLEPIRRFRFDDAVAIVIEDPDMDGSPKRDTVEFKITTSSGGEATVKALETEEHSGRFIGKIFPVDGEPSRASEIKMIKGGTLTAVYRDHENLNPGIPTDRKVTISHAHYATPALAAYNMASKKLSPVEPEEESTAKPKTRSGSRRLPEVVQERRSLDYSYVPEENLADAELQGVIGASLRFDVVVPHLALASSSEIRAYIQTDAARKAAKGTLKQPFDVSVPGTMKLTGALKDQSAVVPVGYQLNDSPQAPTNQPPLEEGRFGFSIPLILGDPPAISYANKAAEALPASAIPEGLIVKTGDIVHLGYPYKDAEGKVNWKTTQLKVTSHGFLNVMDGNYNTTLTRAFVGEKVHVRVIDPGLDTSAARDSGSVTLKSTSGASTEYELRETEPHSGVFKGVFAISYADDKLPSELPPVALNGFPVRYGDDISVSYKTPEEVQAYKVNVNKGADGMIEPFSKRFTGDEMAVQTSFVLAECFFELAKKHREMDQESLARREMAHAQKLLAEAIATHRDDELRAHAEYLLGNLSQEYADLSKNEEAKLPMYQDALARFMKITTDYPDTEFAPKAQFKTALVYEKMGEIDNAVEEYVKLAYKYPDDELIPEVMSRLGGYFQKKGLAFKKQADPLRENEDEQSKSEVIRLDKLSYPQFLNAAMVFTKLQERFPEDKLAGLAGLRASQNFMRAHQYEPAIKGFEIVYDNEKYDGREIRSQAMYWCGLSNERYAGIMSEGNYRGRGDAMNNAYKLYRRVTFDFPDSKWAKYARGRLSDPVFERIIQIEKEARERMIEALKDSR
;
A
#
# COMPACT_ATOMS: atom_id res chain seq x y z
N ASP A 1 -28.60 27.18 -6.90
CA ASP A 1 -29.55 27.59 -7.93
C ASP A 1 -30.61 26.50 -8.15
N GLU A 2 -31.81 26.78 -8.69
CA GLU A 2 -32.87 25.78 -8.90
C GLU A 2 -33.77 26.10 -10.11
N ILE A 3 -33.85 25.17 -11.07
CA ILE A 3 -34.87 25.18 -12.13
C ILE A 3 -36.12 24.42 -11.65
N ARG A 4 -37.21 25.15 -11.39
CA ARG A 4 -38.44 24.59 -10.78
C ARG A 4 -39.16 23.55 -11.64
N ARG A 5 -39.12 23.67 -12.96
CA ARG A 5 -39.78 22.75 -13.92
C ARG A 5 -38.99 22.70 -15.23
N LEU A 6 -38.70 21.49 -15.70
CA LEU A 6 -38.06 21.23 -17.00
C LEU A 6 -38.95 20.29 -17.81
N LYS A 7 -39.19 20.62 -19.09
CA LYS A 7 -39.99 19.78 -19.98
C LYS A 7 -39.13 18.65 -20.52
N LEU A 8 -39.50 17.41 -20.20
CA LEU A 8 -38.91 16.21 -20.78
C LEU A 8 -39.55 15.91 -22.14
N THR A 9 -38.74 15.53 -23.14
CA THR A 9 -39.19 15.16 -24.49
C THR A 9 -38.84 13.69 -24.74
N GLU A 10 -39.78 12.92 -25.27
CA GLU A 10 -39.53 11.51 -25.59
C GLU A 10 -38.49 11.41 -26.72
N THR A 11 -37.49 10.53 -26.56
CA THR A 11 -36.33 10.41 -27.46
C THR A 11 -36.69 9.82 -28.84
N GLY A 12 -37.89 9.25 -28.96
CA GLY A 12 -38.52 8.79 -30.20
C GLY A 12 -39.93 8.25 -29.93
N PRO A 13 -40.73 7.94 -30.97
CA PRO A 13 -42.09 7.43 -30.78
C PRO A 13 -42.11 6.11 -29.99
N PHE A 14 -42.83 6.07 -28.86
CA PHE A 14 -43.03 4.88 -28.03
C PHE A 14 -41.76 4.28 -27.43
N THR A 15 -40.72 5.09 -27.27
CA THR A 15 -39.45 4.63 -26.68
C THR A 15 -39.55 4.48 -25.16
N GLY A 16 -40.45 5.24 -24.51
CA GLY A 16 -40.54 5.29 -23.05
C GLY A 16 -39.34 5.97 -22.38
N GLU A 17 -38.40 6.50 -23.16
CA GLU A 17 -37.22 7.22 -22.70
C GLU A 17 -37.40 8.71 -22.97
N PHE A 18 -37.29 9.53 -21.94
CA PHE A 18 -37.47 10.97 -22.03
C PHE A 18 -36.17 11.70 -21.67
N GLN A 19 -35.80 12.69 -22.49
CA GLN A 19 -34.61 13.51 -22.32
C GLN A 19 -34.98 14.99 -22.20
N ALA A 20 -34.20 15.73 -21.41
CA ALA A 20 -34.12 17.18 -21.48
C ALA A 20 -32.66 17.62 -21.34
N ILE A 21 -32.36 18.79 -21.88
CA ILE A 21 -31.06 19.45 -21.78
C ILE A 21 -31.23 20.66 -20.87
N VAL A 22 -30.35 20.78 -19.88
CA VAL A 22 -30.27 21.97 -19.02
C VAL A 22 -29.09 22.80 -19.49
N PRO A 23 -29.30 24.01 -20.04
CA PRO A 23 -28.20 24.92 -20.33
C PRO A 23 -27.55 25.36 -19.02
N THR A 24 -26.23 25.33 -18.95
CA THR A 24 -25.45 25.85 -17.82
C THR A 24 -24.75 27.14 -18.21
N SER A 25 -24.58 28.05 -17.26
CA SER A 25 -23.80 29.28 -17.45
C SER A 25 -22.87 29.52 -16.26
N GLY A 26 -21.78 30.27 -16.50
CA GLY A 26 -20.83 30.64 -15.45
C GLY A 26 -21.51 31.53 -14.42
N ALA A 27 -21.43 31.15 -13.14
CA ALA A 27 -22.08 31.92 -12.08
C ALA A 27 -21.47 33.32 -11.93
N GLN A 28 -22.31 34.33 -11.71
CA GLN A 28 -21.84 35.65 -11.28
C GLN A 28 -21.36 35.60 -9.81
N ALA A 29 -20.80 36.70 -9.31
CA ALA A 29 -20.43 36.80 -7.90
C ALA A 29 -21.67 36.57 -7.00
N LEU A 30 -21.50 35.76 -5.96
CA LEU A 30 -22.57 35.39 -5.02
C LEU A 30 -22.19 35.77 -3.59
N ALA A 31 -23.14 36.33 -2.86
CA ALA A 31 -22.97 36.58 -1.44
C ALA A 31 -23.53 35.42 -0.62
N PHE A 32 -22.81 35.06 0.43
CA PHE A 32 -23.19 34.01 1.38
C PHE A 32 -23.11 34.53 2.81
N ALA A 33 -23.89 33.92 3.69
CA ALA A 33 -23.85 34.23 5.11
C ALA A 33 -24.08 32.99 5.95
N SER A 34 -23.58 32.99 7.19
CA SER A 34 -23.77 31.87 8.13
C SER A 34 -25.23 31.67 8.52
N GLU A 35 -26.05 32.72 8.42
CA GLU A 35 -27.49 32.75 8.70
C GLU A 35 -28.12 33.98 8.04
N SER A 36 -29.44 34.01 7.90
CA SER A 36 -30.17 35.16 7.35
C SER A 36 -31.57 35.24 7.94
N ALA A 37 -31.99 36.44 8.35
CA ALA A 37 -33.37 36.66 8.76
C ALA A 37 -34.34 36.46 7.58
N PRO A 38 -35.61 36.07 7.83
CA PRO A 38 -36.60 35.91 6.78
C PRO A 38 -36.69 37.14 5.87
N GLY A 39 -36.54 36.94 4.55
CA GLY A 39 -36.58 38.02 3.56
C GLY A 39 -35.34 38.92 3.51
N ARG A 40 -34.20 38.53 4.10
CA ARG A 40 -32.96 39.31 4.19
C ARG A 40 -31.76 38.55 3.61
N ASP A 41 -31.93 38.04 2.38
CA ASP A 41 -30.95 37.22 1.65
C ASP A 41 -29.61 37.96 1.45
N PRO A 42 -28.45 37.31 1.62
CA PRO A 42 -27.14 37.95 1.48
C PRO A 42 -26.92 38.57 0.09
N ASN A 43 -27.51 37.99 -0.96
CA ASN A 43 -27.38 38.52 -2.33
C ASN A 43 -28.04 39.89 -2.52
N MET A 44 -28.97 40.26 -1.64
CA MET A 44 -29.55 41.62 -1.63
C MET A 44 -28.50 42.70 -1.40
N ALA A 45 -27.43 42.41 -0.66
CA ALA A 45 -26.39 43.38 -0.35
C ALA A 45 -25.44 43.65 -1.54
N ILE A 46 -25.38 42.73 -2.51
CA ILE A 46 -24.54 42.85 -3.70
C ILE A 46 -25.34 43.16 -4.97
N SER A 47 -26.66 43.31 -4.89
CA SER A 47 -27.53 43.61 -6.04
C SER A 47 -27.37 45.05 -6.52
N SER A 48 -27.57 45.25 -7.81
CA SER A 48 -27.69 46.58 -8.42
C SER A 48 -29.00 47.30 -8.05
N LYS A 49 -30.03 46.57 -7.59
CA LYS A 49 -31.31 47.13 -7.12
C LYS A 49 -31.24 47.58 -5.66
N ASP A 50 -32.10 48.53 -5.29
CA ASP A 50 -32.20 49.05 -3.92
C ASP A 50 -33.02 48.09 -3.03
N TYR A 51 -32.35 47.06 -2.53
CA TYR A 51 -32.89 46.14 -1.53
C TYR A 51 -32.51 46.57 -0.12
N PRO A 52 -33.22 46.08 0.90
CA PRO A 52 -32.95 46.50 2.27
C PRO A 52 -31.66 45.83 2.82
N GLY A 53 -31.03 44.91 2.07
CA GLY A 53 -29.72 44.28 2.33
C GLY A 53 -29.78 42.98 3.13
N TRP A 54 -28.61 42.47 3.53
CA TRP A 54 -28.50 41.31 4.41
C TRP A 54 -28.78 41.69 5.87
N GLN A 55 -29.34 40.76 6.64
CA GLN A 55 -29.45 40.86 8.11
C GLN A 55 -29.35 39.47 8.73
N GLY A 56 -28.54 39.31 9.77
CA GLY A 56 -28.45 38.06 10.55
C GLY A 56 -29.72 37.79 11.38
N GLU A 57 -29.85 36.58 11.93
CA GLU A 57 -31.00 36.27 12.79
C GLU A 57 -30.92 37.05 14.11
N VAL A 58 -32.09 37.45 14.63
CA VAL A 58 -32.20 38.07 15.95
C VAL A 58 -31.96 36.99 17.00
N GLY A 59 -30.96 37.17 17.88
CA GLY A 59 -30.59 36.13 18.82
C GLY A 59 -29.29 36.42 19.58
N ASP A 60 -28.57 35.35 19.96
CA ASP A 60 -27.37 35.42 20.80
C ASP A 60 -26.31 36.38 20.24
N ARG A 61 -26.01 37.43 21.01
CA ARG A 61 -24.98 38.42 20.67
C ARG A 61 -23.57 37.84 20.70
N ASN A 62 -23.36 36.68 21.34
CA ASN A 62 -22.07 36.01 21.41
C ASN A 62 -21.80 35.07 20.22
N LYS A 63 -22.83 34.78 19.40
CA LYS A 63 -22.69 33.96 18.20
C LYS A 63 -22.00 34.75 17.10
N MET A 64 -20.86 34.23 16.61
CA MET A 64 -20.18 34.81 15.44
C MET A 64 -21.01 34.58 14.19
N ARG A 65 -21.04 35.60 13.34
CA ARG A 65 -21.75 35.55 12.05
C ARG A 65 -20.76 35.78 10.93
N ILE A 66 -21.00 35.17 9.79
CA ILE A 66 -20.18 35.35 8.59
C ILE A 66 -21.05 36.00 7.54
N PHE A 67 -20.50 36.99 6.86
CA PHE A 67 -20.98 37.49 5.57
C PHE A 67 -19.81 37.48 4.60
N GLY A 68 -19.96 36.92 3.42
CA GLY A 68 -18.92 36.89 2.42
C GLY A 68 -19.46 36.97 1.01
N VAL A 69 -18.55 37.21 0.08
CA VAL A 69 -18.79 37.22 -1.36
C VAL A 69 -17.78 36.27 -1.99
N ASP A 70 -18.27 35.32 -2.78
CA ASP A 70 -17.50 34.58 -3.77
C ASP A 70 -17.56 35.35 -5.09
N MET A 71 -16.42 35.83 -5.57
CA MET A 71 -16.31 36.55 -6.85
C MET A 71 -16.32 35.61 -8.05
N ASN A 72 -16.18 34.30 -7.80
CA ASN A 72 -16.10 33.25 -8.81
C ASN A 72 -14.95 33.41 -9.83
N ASP A 73 -13.91 34.18 -9.48
CA ASP A 73 -12.73 34.39 -10.33
C ASP A 73 -11.50 34.76 -9.47
N ASN A 74 -10.31 34.65 -10.04
CA ASN A 74 -9.09 35.18 -9.45
C ASN A 74 -9.04 36.70 -9.60
N VAL A 75 -9.47 37.42 -8.57
CA VAL A 75 -9.59 38.87 -8.66
C VAL A 75 -8.39 39.56 -8.00
N PRO A 76 -7.71 40.48 -8.71
CA PRO A 76 -6.81 41.45 -8.09
C PRO A 76 -7.65 42.50 -7.37
N VAL A 77 -8.08 42.21 -6.14
CA VAL A 77 -8.98 43.09 -5.38
C VAL A 77 -8.28 44.39 -4.98
N ASP A 78 -8.96 45.53 -5.17
CA ASP A 78 -8.46 46.87 -4.83
C ASP A 78 -9.17 47.46 -3.63
N LYS A 79 -10.44 47.84 -3.81
CA LYS A 79 -11.23 48.54 -2.79
C LYS A 79 -12.58 47.88 -2.61
N MET A 80 -12.99 47.75 -1.35
CA MET A 80 -14.31 47.29 -0.95
C MET A 80 -14.96 48.31 0.00
N SER A 81 -16.23 48.63 -0.19
CA SER A 81 -16.99 49.42 0.78
C SER A 81 -18.18 48.62 1.30
N LEU A 82 -18.35 48.62 2.61
CA LEU A 82 -19.41 47.94 3.36
C LEU A 82 -20.32 49.00 3.97
N THR A 83 -21.53 49.18 3.42
CA THR A 83 -22.56 50.04 4.03
C THR A 83 -23.36 49.23 5.05
N THR A 84 -23.40 49.67 6.31
CA THR A 84 -24.19 49.02 7.38
C THR A 84 -25.63 49.55 7.44
N GLY A 85 -26.46 48.99 8.34
CA GLY A 85 -27.82 49.48 8.59
C GLY A 85 -27.89 50.92 9.16
N GLY A 86 -29.10 51.39 9.49
CA GLY A 86 -29.33 52.71 10.07
C GLY A 86 -28.71 52.89 11.47
N ALA A 87 -28.92 54.07 12.08
CA ALA A 87 -28.35 54.40 13.39
C ALA A 87 -28.61 53.29 14.44
N GLY A 88 -27.53 52.74 15.02
CA GLY A 88 -27.58 51.66 16.00
C GLY A 88 -27.47 50.23 15.45
N GLN A 89 -27.04 50.02 14.19
CA GLN A 89 -26.81 48.71 13.58
C GLN A 89 -25.40 48.54 12.97
N SER A 90 -24.44 49.39 13.36
CA SER A 90 -23.05 49.33 12.89
C SER A 90 -22.33 48.08 13.40
N LEU A 91 -21.38 47.55 12.62
CA LEU A 91 -20.44 46.55 13.11
C LEU A 91 -19.47 47.22 14.10
N THR A 92 -19.08 46.49 15.15
CA THR A 92 -18.11 46.98 16.14
C THR A 92 -16.85 46.13 16.18
N HIS A 93 -16.94 44.83 15.88
CA HIS A 93 -15.82 43.90 15.85
C HIS A 93 -15.96 42.92 14.69
N PHE A 94 -14.98 42.89 13.78
CA PHE A 94 -14.96 41.91 12.69
C PHE A 94 -13.55 41.58 12.16
N ILE A 95 -13.42 40.44 11.49
CA ILE A 95 -12.20 40.01 10.78
C ILE A 95 -12.49 40.02 9.30
N LEU A 96 -11.67 40.71 8.52
CA LEU A 96 -11.67 40.60 7.07
C LEU A 96 -10.71 39.50 6.64
N GLN A 97 -11.22 38.53 5.88
CA GLN A 97 -10.43 37.43 5.35
C GLN A 97 -10.64 37.28 3.84
N THR A 98 -9.63 36.77 3.16
CA THR A 98 -9.72 36.37 1.75
C THR A 98 -9.36 34.90 1.60
N SER A 99 -9.83 34.26 0.54
CA SER A 99 -9.48 32.89 0.20
C SER A 99 -9.44 32.69 -1.30
N MET A 100 -8.64 31.73 -1.75
CA MET A 100 -8.64 31.27 -3.15
C MET A 100 -9.58 30.08 -3.36
N ASN A 101 -9.79 29.24 -2.34
CA ASN A 101 -10.48 27.95 -2.46
C ASN A 101 -11.63 27.73 -1.43
N GLY A 102 -11.91 28.72 -0.58
CA GLY A 102 -12.94 28.66 0.45
C GLY A 102 -12.60 27.80 1.67
N LYS A 103 -11.46 27.09 1.66
CA LYS A 103 -10.97 26.24 2.76
C LYS A 103 -9.88 26.94 3.57
N GLU A 104 -8.91 27.51 2.87
CA GLU A 104 -7.78 28.23 3.44
C GLU A 104 -8.07 29.72 3.45
N TRP A 105 -8.13 30.32 4.64
CA TRP A 105 -8.52 31.71 4.81
C TRP A 105 -7.36 32.54 5.37
N THR A 106 -6.96 33.55 4.62
CA THR A 106 -5.97 34.52 5.03
C THR A 106 -6.65 35.69 5.73
N THR A 107 -6.25 35.98 6.97
CA THR A 107 -6.67 37.19 7.66
C THR A 107 -5.96 38.42 7.08
N ARG A 108 -6.74 39.32 6.47
CA ARG A 108 -6.25 40.57 5.88
C ARG A 108 -6.34 41.76 6.83
N SER A 109 -7.28 41.75 7.76
CA SER A 109 -7.40 42.80 8.77
C SER A 109 -8.31 42.38 9.93
N ARG A 110 -8.12 42.99 11.10
CA ARG A 110 -9.01 42.87 12.25
C ARG A 110 -9.50 44.28 12.64
N PHE A 111 -10.78 44.41 12.96
CA PHE A 111 -11.39 45.66 13.41
C PHE A 111 -12.02 45.45 14.80
N PRO A 112 -11.88 46.39 15.76
CA PRO A 112 -11.16 47.67 15.66
C PRO A 112 -9.63 47.47 15.59
N GLU A 113 -8.89 48.52 15.19
CA GLU A 113 -7.43 48.46 15.01
C GLU A 113 -6.68 47.99 16.26
N THR A 114 -7.21 48.27 17.46
CA THR A 114 -6.68 47.77 18.74
C THR A 114 -6.68 46.24 18.86
N LYS A 115 -7.46 45.54 18.05
CA LYS A 115 -7.51 44.06 17.92
C LYS A 115 -6.68 43.54 16.75
N ASN A 116 -5.94 44.41 16.04
CA ASN A 116 -5.01 44.04 14.96
C ASN A 116 -3.53 44.37 15.28
N PRO A 117 -3.01 44.08 16.50
CA PRO A 117 -1.61 44.33 16.79
C PRO A 117 -0.72 43.44 15.91
N ALA A 118 0.43 43.98 15.48
CA ALA A 118 1.40 43.29 14.62
C ALA A 118 0.77 42.48 13.47
N PRO A 119 0.13 43.15 12.49
CA PRO A 119 -0.35 42.49 11.28
C PRO A 119 0.77 41.68 10.61
N TRP A 120 0.49 40.46 10.17
CA TRP A 120 1.53 39.55 9.70
C TRP A 120 1.97 39.89 8.28
N ASP A 121 3.28 39.90 8.05
CA ASP A 121 3.94 40.20 6.78
C ASP A 121 5.03 39.16 6.43
N GLY A 122 4.89 37.94 6.96
CA GLY A 122 5.85 36.85 6.79
C GLY A 122 6.96 36.83 7.85
N ARG A 123 7.23 37.95 8.56
CA ARG A 123 8.20 37.99 9.66
C ARG A 123 7.79 37.06 10.81
N PRO A 124 8.74 36.60 11.64
CA PRO A 124 8.43 35.87 12.85
C PRO A 124 7.50 36.67 13.73
N ARG A 125 6.35 36.09 14.05
CA ARG A 125 5.32 36.70 14.88
C ARG A 125 4.88 35.73 15.95
N VAL A 126 4.76 36.23 17.16
CA VAL A 126 4.05 35.56 18.24
C VAL A 126 2.65 36.16 18.37
N SER A 127 1.65 35.31 18.56
CA SER A 127 0.27 35.70 18.83
C SER A 127 -0.22 34.93 20.05
N TYR A 128 -1.04 35.56 20.87
CA TYR A 128 -1.60 34.94 22.06
C TYR A 128 -3.05 35.36 22.29
N SER A 129 -3.83 34.45 22.87
CA SER A 129 -5.24 34.64 23.12
C SER A 129 -5.63 34.13 24.51
N LEU A 130 -6.43 34.93 25.23
CA LEU A 130 -7.07 34.55 26.50
C LEU A 130 -8.59 34.51 26.35
N ARG A 131 -9.20 33.44 26.89
CA ARG A 131 -10.66 33.33 27.04
C ARG A 131 -11.06 33.84 28.43
N THR A 132 -12.10 34.67 28.49
CA THR A 132 -12.71 35.14 29.76
C THR A 132 -13.55 34.09 30.48
N ASN A 133 -13.85 32.94 29.85
CA ASN A 133 -14.61 31.85 30.47
C ASN A 133 -13.77 30.57 30.52
N ALA A 134 -13.77 29.91 31.69
CA ALA A 134 -12.96 28.77 32.09
C ALA A 134 -13.30 27.42 31.40
N VAL A 135 -13.50 27.40 30.08
CA VAL A 135 -13.53 26.14 29.32
C VAL A 135 -12.08 25.81 28.94
N SER A 136 -11.56 24.70 29.45
CA SER A 136 -10.22 24.22 29.09
C SER A 136 -10.14 23.98 27.58
N HIS A 137 -9.11 24.52 26.93
CA HIS A 137 -8.76 24.12 25.56
C HIS A 137 -8.63 22.59 25.50
N SER A 138 -9.03 22.00 24.38
CA SER A 138 -8.79 20.57 24.17
C SER A 138 -7.30 20.28 24.38
N ILE A 139 -7.00 19.17 25.03
CA ILE A 139 -5.65 18.61 25.03
C ILE A 139 -5.62 17.68 23.82
N PRO A 140 -4.93 18.03 22.72
CA PRO A 140 -4.85 17.17 21.55
C PRO A 140 -4.34 15.79 21.99
N LYS A 141 -4.86 14.72 21.40
CA LYS A 141 -4.34 13.35 21.62
C LYS A 141 -3.27 12.99 20.60
N ASP A 142 -3.32 13.61 19.43
CA ASP A 142 -2.47 13.39 18.25
C ASP A 142 -1.58 14.61 17.94
N ARG A 143 -0.83 14.53 16.84
CA ARG A 143 0.14 15.56 16.44
C ARG A 143 -0.50 16.71 15.63
N PHE A 144 -1.80 16.66 15.35
CA PHE A 144 -2.50 17.63 14.52
C PHE A 144 -3.04 18.80 15.34
N LEU A 145 -3.18 19.97 14.71
CA LEU A 145 -3.74 21.17 15.33
C LEU A 145 -5.25 21.02 15.54
N PRO A 146 -5.76 21.10 16.79
CA PRO A 146 -7.19 21.08 17.04
C PRO A 146 -7.91 22.31 16.46
N ASP A 147 -9.10 22.10 15.92
CA ASP A 147 -9.90 23.18 15.37
C ASP A 147 -10.32 24.20 16.42
N ASP A 148 -10.51 23.80 17.69
CA ASP A 148 -10.85 24.72 18.78
C ASP A 148 -9.69 25.68 19.12
N TRP A 149 -8.43 25.27 18.91
CA TRP A 149 -7.26 26.16 19.05
C TRP A 149 -7.21 27.17 17.91
N ARG A 150 -7.39 26.71 16.67
CA ARG A 150 -7.44 27.55 15.47
C ARG A 150 -8.57 28.58 15.58
N GLU A 151 -9.76 28.13 15.93
CA GLU A 151 -10.93 28.99 16.15
C GLU A 151 -10.71 29.96 17.32
N ALA A 152 -10.09 29.50 18.41
CA ALA A 152 -9.79 30.36 19.55
C ALA A 152 -8.86 31.51 19.19
N MET A 153 -7.75 31.21 18.51
CA MET A 153 -6.71 32.19 18.14
C MET A 153 -7.16 33.10 17.00
N GLU A 154 -7.69 32.52 15.92
CA GLU A 154 -7.96 33.26 14.70
C GLU A 154 -9.32 33.97 14.72
N LEU A 155 -10.35 33.43 15.38
CA LEU A 155 -11.70 33.99 15.37
C LEU A 155 -12.12 34.52 16.75
N SER A 156 -12.22 33.63 17.75
CA SER A 156 -12.78 33.94 19.08
C SER A 156 -12.07 35.05 19.82
N SER A 157 -10.77 35.22 19.58
CA SER A 157 -9.93 36.25 20.19
C SER A 157 -10.39 37.70 19.85
N LEU A 158 -11.22 37.86 18.81
CA LEU A 158 -11.78 39.15 18.41
C LEU A 158 -12.93 39.64 19.31
N ARG A 159 -13.58 38.75 20.07
CA ARG A 159 -14.72 39.12 20.93
C ARG A 159 -14.33 40.28 21.86
N ALA A 160 -15.27 41.20 22.09
CA ALA A 160 -15.01 42.41 22.88
C ALA A 160 -14.41 42.11 24.27
N LYS A 161 -14.84 41.01 24.90
CA LYS A 161 -14.35 40.56 26.22
C LYS A 161 -13.05 39.74 26.16
N SER A 162 -12.61 39.25 25.01
CA SER A 162 -11.40 38.45 24.86
C SER A 162 -10.16 39.32 24.69
N THR A 163 -9.00 38.83 25.13
CA THR A 163 -7.72 39.52 24.90
C THR A 163 -6.94 38.80 23.80
N TYR A 164 -6.62 39.53 22.73
CA TYR A 164 -5.72 39.12 21.67
C TYR A 164 -4.51 40.05 21.67
N GLY A 165 -3.32 39.50 21.55
CA GLY A 165 -2.12 40.29 21.31
C GLY A 165 -1.17 39.57 20.37
N ALA A 166 -0.35 40.35 19.68
CA ALA A 166 0.68 39.83 18.80
C ALA A 166 1.86 40.81 18.71
N GLU A 167 3.05 40.28 18.49
CA GLU A 167 4.31 41.02 18.42
C GLU A 167 5.22 40.40 17.35
N ILE A 168 5.93 41.25 16.58
CA ILE A 168 6.98 40.80 15.67
C ILE A 168 8.24 40.54 16.49
N VAL A 169 8.81 39.36 16.33
CA VAL A 169 10.00 38.91 17.05
C VAL A 169 11.15 38.70 16.04
N PRO A 170 12.43 38.83 16.47
CA PRO A 170 13.56 38.67 15.56
C PRO A 170 13.71 37.23 15.04
N ASN A 171 13.31 36.24 15.84
CA ASN A 171 13.27 34.82 15.51
C ASN A 171 12.21 34.10 16.37
N LEU A 172 12.10 32.78 16.24
CA LEU A 172 11.17 31.95 17.00
C LEU A 172 11.65 31.65 18.44
N SER A 173 12.51 32.51 19.03
CA SER A 173 13.00 32.38 20.40
C SER A 173 12.30 33.34 21.35
N LEU A 174 11.87 32.81 22.49
CA LEU A 174 10.92 33.44 23.41
C LEU A 174 11.54 34.41 24.44
N GLY A 175 12.85 34.67 24.36
CA GLY A 175 13.61 35.41 25.36
C GLY A 175 13.27 36.90 25.52
N LYS A 176 12.50 37.49 24.59
CA LYS A 176 12.23 38.94 24.53
C LYS A 176 10.74 39.31 24.39
N LEU A 177 9.79 38.43 24.74
CA LEU A 177 8.38 38.82 24.75
C LEU A 177 8.15 39.98 25.72
N SER A 178 7.63 41.09 25.20
CA SER A 178 7.28 42.24 26.02
C SER A 178 6.14 41.88 26.99
N GLN A 179 6.09 42.56 28.14
CA GLN A 179 5.05 42.33 29.16
C GLN A 179 3.77 43.05 28.71
N VAL A 180 3.17 42.60 27.62
CA VAL A 180 2.02 43.28 27.03
C VAL A 180 0.78 42.97 27.87
N GLY A 181 0.19 44.01 28.48
CA GLY A 181 -1.23 44.02 28.86
C GLY A 181 -1.68 43.13 30.02
N GLY A 182 -1.21 43.39 31.25
CA GLY A 182 -1.98 43.07 32.47
C GLY A 182 -2.17 41.60 32.85
N PHE A 183 -1.51 40.65 32.19
CA PHE A 183 -1.67 39.22 32.48
C PHE A 183 -0.97 38.79 33.76
N HIS A 184 -1.57 37.81 34.45
CA HIS A 184 -0.87 37.14 35.54
C HIS A 184 0.19 36.20 34.94
N PRO A 185 1.47 36.23 35.38
CA PRO A 185 2.54 35.43 34.77
C PRO A 185 2.29 33.92 34.72
N ASN A 186 1.43 33.42 35.59
CA ASN A 186 1.07 32.00 35.71
C ASN A 186 -0.26 31.65 35.02
N GLU A 187 -0.91 32.61 34.37
CA GLU A 187 -2.14 32.35 33.63
C GLU A 187 -1.82 31.59 32.34
N ARG A 188 -2.59 30.52 32.09
CA ARG A 188 -2.38 29.65 30.95
C ARG A 188 -2.95 30.29 29.69
N THR A 189 -2.15 30.44 28.64
CA THR A 189 -2.51 31.17 27.44
C THR A 189 -2.30 30.30 26.20
N LEU A 190 -3.20 30.39 25.22
CA LEU A 190 -2.95 29.81 23.90
C LEU A 190 -1.99 30.73 23.15
N VAL A 191 -0.84 30.21 22.73
CA VAL A 191 0.21 30.92 22.01
C VAL A 191 0.45 30.26 20.66
N LYS A 192 0.61 31.09 19.62
CA LYS A 192 0.97 30.70 18.26
C LYS A 192 2.22 31.47 17.86
N PHE A 193 3.27 30.76 17.46
CA PHE A 193 4.37 31.32 16.70
C PHE A 193 4.17 31.01 15.23
N ARG A 194 4.49 31.98 14.37
CA ARG A 194 4.36 31.87 12.92
C ARG A 194 5.54 32.57 12.25
N ALA A 195 6.18 31.95 11.27
CA ALA A 195 7.23 32.58 10.45
C ALA A 195 7.26 31.98 9.04
N MET A 196 7.63 32.78 8.04
CA MET A 196 7.97 32.27 6.70
C MET A 196 9.47 32.12 6.56
N PHE A 197 9.92 31.07 5.87
CA PHE A 197 11.30 30.96 5.38
C PHE A 197 11.30 30.62 3.89
N TYR A 198 12.40 30.97 3.22
CA TYR A 198 12.61 30.65 1.81
C TYR A 198 13.59 29.48 1.67
N GLN A 199 13.18 28.45 0.93
CA GLN A 199 14.01 27.33 0.53
C GLN A 199 14.47 27.55 -0.92
N PRO A 200 15.77 27.82 -1.18
CA PRO A 200 16.25 28.19 -2.52
C PRO A 200 16.30 27.03 -3.52
N ALA A 201 16.50 25.81 -3.04
CA ALA A 201 16.60 24.59 -3.83
C ALA A 201 16.04 23.42 -3.02
N ALA A 202 15.67 22.32 -3.67
CA ALA A 202 15.16 21.16 -2.95
C ALA A 202 16.18 20.66 -1.91
N ALA A 203 15.76 20.50 -0.66
CA ALA A 203 16.62 20.12 0.44
C ALA A 203 15.87 19.35 1.51
N ILE A 204 16.50 18.32 2.08
CA ILE A 204 16.10 17.67 3.31
C ILE A 204 16.51 18.59 4.46
N ARG A 205 15.54 19.14 5.19
CA ARG A 205 15.79 20.05 6.32
C ARG A 205 15.33 19.41 7.62
N ARG A 206 16.10 19.60 8.69
CA ARG A 206 15.77 19.14 10.05
C ARG A 206 15.56 20.36 10.94
N PHE A 207 14.35 20.50 11.46
CA PHE A 207 14.00 21.52 12.44
C PHE A 207 13.62 20.89 13.76
N ARG A 208 14.03 21.51 14.88
CA ARG A 208 13.66 21.06 16.23
C ARG A 208 13.25 22.23 17.10
N VAL A 209 12.11 22.10 17.76
CA VAL A 209 11.69 23.04 18.81
C VAL A 209 12.29 22.55 20.12
N ASP A 210 13.15 23.37 20.73
CA ASP A 210 13.77 23.09 22.02
C ASP A 210 13.16 23.98 23.12
N GLY A 211 13.19 23.50 24.36
CA GLY A 211 12.70 24.21 25.54
C GLY A 211 11.17 24.25 25.72
N LEU A 212 10.36 23.64 24.86
CA LEU A 212 8.91 23.46 25.09
C LEU A 212 8.58 21.99 25.37
N PRO A 213 7.68 21.68 26.32
CA PRO A 213 7.26 20.31 26.55
C PRO A 213 6.38 19.81 25.40
N VAL A 214 6.58 18.56 24.97
CA VAL A 214 5.63 17.83 24.11
C VAL A 214 4.30 17.74 24.84
N LEU A 215 4.33 17.20 26.06
CA LEU A 215 3.28 17.18 27.06
C LEU A 215 3.95 17.46 28.41
N ASP A 216 3.38 18.34 29.24
CA ASP A 216 3.94 18.56 30.57
C ASP A 216 3.63 17.37 31.51
N ALA A 217 4.39 17.24 32.62
CA ALA A 217 4.29 16.10 33.55
C ALA A 217 2.92 15.95 34.24
N LYS A 218 2.05 16.95 34.12
CA LYS A 218 0.69 16.94 34.68
C LYS A 218 -0.39 16.84 33.59
N GLU A 219 0.01 16.59 32.34
CA GLU A 219 -0.83 16.48 31.14
C GLU A 219 -1.73 17.69 30.88
N ASN A 220 -1.38 18.86 31.40
CA ASN A 220 -2.12 20.09 31.25
C ASN A 220 -1.74 20.83 29.96
N THR A 221 -0.49 20.81 29.52
CA THR A 221 0.01 21.62 28.41
C THR A 221 0.62 20.74 27.32
N ARG A 222 0.31 21.06 26.06
CA ARG A 222 0.84 20.38 24.87
C ARG A 222 1.40 21.40 23.89
N THR A 223 2.45 21.01 23.16
CA THR A 223 3.04 21.80 22.07
C THR A 223 2.86 21.06 20.74
N ILE A 224 2.50 21.80 19.69
CA ILE A 224 2.33 21.30 18.33
C ILE A 224 3.27 22.08 17.42
N PHE A 225 4.02 21.35 16.60
CA PHE A 225 4.96 21.92 15.64
C PHE A 225 4.55 21.49 14.23
N LEU A 226 4.37 22.48 13.34
CA LEU A 226 3.94 22.28 11.96
C LEU A 226 4.87 23.02 11.01
N ILE A 227 5.12 22.42 9.85
CA ILE A 227 5.68 23.11 8.68
C ILE A 227 4.73 22.87 7.51
N ASP A 228 4.30 23.94 6.86
CA ASP A 228 3.26 23.95 5.82
C ASP A 228 1.98 23.22 6.25
N GLY A 229 1.60 23.43 7.52
CA GLY A 229 0.42 22.80 8.14
C GLY A 229 0.57 21.30 8.47
N LYS A 230 1.73 20.68 8.21
CA LYS A 230 1.98 19.25 8.43
C LYS A 230 2.85 19.00 9.68
N PRO A 231 2.45 18.10 10.61
CA PRO A 231 3.26 17.75 11.78
C PRO A 231 4.39 16.79 11.42
N ALA A 232 5.24 16.43 12.40
CA ALA A 232 6.27 15.40 12.27
C ALA A 232 5.70 14.00 11.99
N ASP A 233 6.39 13.23 11.15
CA ASP A 233 6.01 11.88 10.72
C ASP A 233 5.87 10.92 11.91
N GLU A 234 4.93 9.98 11.88
CA GLU A 234 4.58 9.13 13.04
C GLU A 234 5.79 8.38 13.63
N GLU A 235 6.73 7.98 12.77
CA GLU A 235 7.97 7.27 13.12
C GLU A 235 9.04 8.16 13.77
N ALA A 236 8.89 9.49 13.71
CA ALA A 236 9.85 10.41 14.30
C ALA A 236 9.95 10.21 15.81
N LYS A 237 11.20 10.11 16.32
CA LYS A 237 11.55 9.96 17.75
C LYS A 237 10.89 11.04 18.64
N SER A 238 10.62 12.24 18.09
CA SER A 238 9.97 13.34 18.80
C SER A 238 9.01 14.12 17.90
N PRO A 239 7.78 14.46 18.36
CA PRO A 239 6.84 15.27 17.58
C PRO A 239 7.25 16.74 17.44
N LEU A 240 8.31 17.17 18.16
CA LEU A 240 8.90 18.50 18.07
C LEU A 240 10.15 18.52 17.18
N THR A 241 10.43 17.44 16.45
CA THR A 241 11.50 17.38 15.43
C THR A 241 10.88 17.00 14.09
N ILE A 242 11.03 17.86 13.08
CA ILE A 242 10.56 17.61 11.71
C ILE A 242 11.79 17.50 10.81
N GLU A 243 11.94 16.36 10.14
CA GLU A 243 12.94 16.12 9.10
C GLU A 243 12.22 15.66 7.84
N ARG A 244 12.33 16.42 6.75
CA ARG A 244 11.74 16.05 5.45
C ARG A 244 12.34 16.87 4.31
N GLU A 245 12.10 16.38 3.09
CA GLU A 245 12.39 17.11 1.86
C GLU A 245 11.43 18.28 1.65
N PHE A 246 11.97 19.47 1.40
CA PHE A 246 11.26 20.67 1.02
C PHE A 246 11.60 21.05 -0.41
N SER A 247 10.58 21.36 -1.21
CA SER A 247 10.75 21.90 -2.56
C SER A 247 11.29 23.34 -2.52
N PRO A 248 11.78 23.89 -3.65
CA PRO A 248 12.13 25.30 -3.72
C PRO A 248 10.88 26.18 -3.56
N GLY A 249 10.88 27.15 -2.64
CA GLY A 249 9.70 27.99 -2.40
C GLY A 249 9.65 28.67 -1.04
N LEU A 250 8.53 29.35 -0.77
CA LEU A 250 8.20 29.81 0.58
C LEU A 250 7.53 28.69 1.36
N HIS A 251 7.96 28.55 2.60
CA HIS A 251 7.41 27.60 3.55
C HIS A 251 7.03 28.32 4.83
N GLU A 252 6.00 27.83 5.50
CA GLU A 252 5.48 28.38 6.73
C GLU A 252 5.77 27.47 7.92
N ILE A 253 6.33 28.04 8.98
CA ILE A 253 6.51 27.37 10.27
C ILE A 253 5.45 27.87 11.25
N GLU A 254 4.76 26.94 11.91
CA GLU A 254 3.86 27.22 13.03
C GLU A 254 4.22 26.41 14.28
N ILE A 255 4.25 27.07 15.45
CA ILE A 255 4.39 26.41 16.75
C ILE A 255 3.22 26.86 17.64
N TRP A 256 2.43 25.91 18.13
CA TRP A 256 1.27 26.17 18.96
C TRP A 256 1.46 25.58 20.35
N THR A 257 1.12 26.31 21.42
CA THR A 257 1.23 25.81 22.80
C THR A 257 0.19 26.44 23.72
N THR A 258 -0.18 25.74 24.79
CA THR A 258 -1.09 26.23 25.85
C THR A 258 -0.38 26.38 27.19
N GLU A 259 0.76 27.10 27.21
CA GLU A 259 1.59 27.33 28.40
C GLU A 259 1.39 28.75 28.98
N SER A 260 1.86 28.97 30.22
CA SER A 260 1.91 30.33 30.78
C SER A 260 3.13 31.11 30.29
N LEU A 261 2.97 32.41 30.06
CA LEU A 261 4.06 33.29 29.61
C LEU A 261 5.25 33.31 30.58
N GLY A 262 5.00 33.15 31.89
CA GLY A 262 6.05 33.05 32.91
C GLY A 262 6.93 31.81 32.76
N GLU A 263 6.33 30.64 32.53
CA GLU A 263 7.08 29.38 32.32
C GLU A 263 7.84 29.40 30.98
N MET A 264 7.21 29.89 29.90
CA MET A 264 7.89 30.05 28.61
C MET A 264 9.14 30.95 28.69
N LYS A 265 9.08 32.05 29.45
CA LYS A 265 10.23 32.94 29.68
C LYS A 265 11.36 32.25 30.45
N LYS A 266 11.04 31.34 31.38
CA LYS A 266 12.05 30.55 32.12
C LYS A 266 12.73 29.53 31.21
N ARG A 267 11.95 28.84 30.37
CA ARG A 267 12.45 27.77 29.51
C ARG A 267 13.26 28.27 28.31
N LYS A 268 13.09 29.54 27.91
CA LYS A 268 13.79 30.18 26.78
C LYS A 268 13.77 29.30 25.50
N PRO A 269 12.60 28.83 25.06
CA PRO A 269 12.55 27.94 23.92
C PRO A 269 13.07 28.62 22.65
N SER A 270 13.60 27.79 21.76
CA SER A 270 14.24 28.20 20.52
C SER A 270 13.92 27.19 19.42
N LEU A 271 13.86 27.68 18.17
CA LEU A 271 13.83 26.80 17.01
C LEU A 271 15.26 26.59 16.52
N LEU A 272 15.64 25.33 16.40
CA LEU A 272 16.92 24.91 15.84
C LEU A 272 16.70 24.39 14.42
N CYS A 273 17.68 24.59 13.54
CA CYS A 273 17.72 24.01 12.20
C CYS A 273 19.06 23.33 11.92
N ASP A 274 19.03 22.46 10.93
CA ASP A 274 20.19 21.86 10.30
C ASP A 274 21.11 22.91 9.67
N VAL A 275 22.39 22.57 9.63
CA VAL A 275 23.40 23.27 8.82
C VAL A 275 24.06 22.22 7.95
N ALA A 276 24.18 22.51 6.66
CA ALA A 276 24.84 21.59 5.73
C ALA A 276 26.24 21.20 6.23
N GLY A 277 26.54 19.90 6.24
CA GLY A 277 27.82 19.37 6.71
C GLY A 277 28.00 19.28 8.22
N LYS A 278 26.94 19.52 9.02
CA LYS A 278 26.97 19.38 10.49
C LYS A 278 25.76 18.60 10.99
N ASP A 279 26.02 17.61 11.83
CA ASP A 279 24.97 16.82 12.47
C ASP A 279 24.26 17.58 13.60
N GLU A 280 24.96 18.53 14.22
CA GLU A 280 24.42 19.36 15.29
C GLU A 280 23.46 20.42 14.77
N LEU A 281 22.26 20.48 15.36
CA LEU A 281 21.30 21.54 15.11
C LEU A 281 21.73 22.83 15.80
N VAL A 282 21.67 23.94 15.07
CA VAL A 282 21.98 25.29 15.59
C VAL A 282 20.72 26.13 15.66
N PRO A 283 20.65 27.18 16.50
CA PRO A 283 19.54 28.12 16.47
C PRO A 283 19.33 28.71 15.07
N CYS A 284 18.09 28.74 14.60
CA CYS A 284 17.76 29.31 13.30
C CYS A 284 18.21 30.77 13.25
N PRO A 285 19.00 31.19 12.24
CA PRO A 285 19.46 32.56 12.15
C PRO A 285 18.31 33.51 11.80
N ASP A 286 18.29 34.72 12.38
CA ASP A 286 17.24 35.72 12.12
C ASP A 286 17.03 36.00 10.62
N ALA A 287 18.13 36.00 9.84
CA ALA A 287 18.10 36.22 8.40
C ALA A 287 17.28 35.16 7.62
N MET A 288 17.11 33.95 8.17
CA MET A 288 16.30 32.89 7.55
C MET A 288 14.82 33.28 7.46
N PHE A 289 14.35 34.10 8.41
CA PHE A 289 12.95 34.52 8.50
C PHE A 289 12.74 35.99 8.18
N ASP A 290 13.76 36.69 7.68
CA ASP A 290 13.66 38.09 7.29
C ASP A 290 13.16 38.19 5.84
N PRO A 291 11.89 38.61 5.60
CA PRO A 291 11.35 38.69 4.25
C PRO A 291 12.11 39.65 3.34
N SER A 292 12.85 40.62 3.89
CA SER A 292 13.68 41.54 3.09
C SER A 292 14.86 40.83 2.41
N LYS A 293 15.26 39.65 2.91
CA LYS A 293 16.32 38.81 2.36
C LYS A 293 15.82 37.83 1.30
N PHE A 294 14.51 37.68 1.14
CA PHE A 294 13.95 36.76 0.14
C PHE A 294 14.09 37.34 -1.28
N PRO A 295 14.21 36.50 -2.33
CA PRO A 295 14.25 36.96 -3.71
C PRO A 295 13.03 37.82 -4.07
N GLU A 296 13.19 38.80 -4.97
CA GLU A 296 12.10 39.74 -5.32
C GLU A 296 10.82 39.05 -5.81
N GLY A 297 10.93 38.10 -6.74
CA GLY A 297 9.77 37.34 -7.22
C GLY A 297 9.10 36.51 -6.12
N VAL A 298 9.84 36.10 -5.10
CA VAL A 298 9.32 35.34 -3.96
C VAL A 298 8.64 36.27 -2.96
N ARG A 299 9.20 37.46 -2.70
CA ARG A 299 8.57 38.51 -1.88
C ARG A 299 7.20 38.94 -2.39
N GLN A 300 6.93 38.75 -3.69
CA GLN A 300 5.64 39.01 -4.31
C GLN A 300 4.53 38.05 -3.87
N LEU A 301 4.90 36.85 -3.41
CA LEU A 301 3.97 35.82 -2.95
C LEU A 301 3.53 36.03 -1.48
N ILE A 302 4.20 36.91 -0.74
CA ILE A 302 3.87 37.18 0.66
C ILE A 302 2.56 37.96 0.76
N GLU A 303 1.68 37.42 1.59
CA GLU A 303 0.36 37.96 1.90
C GLU A 303 0.43 39.42 2.39
N GLN A 304 -0.37 40.29 1.79
CA GLN A 304 -0.49 41.69 2.23
C GLN A 304 -1.74 41.92 3.07
N GLN A 305 -1.65 42.91 3.96
CA GLN A 305 -2.73 43.34 4.84
C GLN A 305 -3.66 44.31 4.11
N ALA A 306 -4.88 44.44 4.60
CA ALA A 306 -5.85 45.43 4.18
C ALA A 306 -6.02 46.51 5.26
N THR A 307 -6.14 47.76 4.83
CA THR A 307 -6.51 48.88 5.69
C THR A 307 -8.03 49.00 5.75
N VAL A 308 -8.58 49.10 6.95
CA VAL A 308 -10.02 49.26 7.18
C VAL A 308 -10.26 50.61 7.85
N THR A 309 -11.10 51.44 7.25
CA THR A 309 -11.45 52.78 7.75
C THR A 309 -12.95 52.84 8.03
N LYS A 310 -13.34 53.33 9.21
CA LYS A 310 -14.75 53.53 9.56
C LYS A 310 -15.28 54.81 8.90
N THR A 311 -16.44 54.73 8.27
CA THR A 311 -17.17 55.88 7.68
C THR A 311 -18.47 56.14 8.44
N ASP A 312 -19.18 57.23 8.13
CA ASP A 312 -20.43 57.60 8.80
C ASP A 312 -21.50 56.49 8.71
N ASN A 313 -21.52 55.74 7.60
CA ASN A 313 -22.53 54.74 7.29
C ASN A 313 -21.96 53.32 7.12
N GLY A 314 -20.71 53.06 7.52
CA GLY A 314 -20.09 51.74 7.36
C GLY A 314 -18.56 51.72 7.41
N PHE A 315 -17.94 50.99 6.47
CA PHE A 315 -16.49 50.75 6.42
C PHE A 315 -15.96 50.73 5.00
N ASP A 316 -14.82 51.39 4.77
CA ASP A 316 -14.04 51.27 3.55
C ASP A 316 -12.81 50.40 3.79
N VAL A 317 -12.48 49.57 2.81
CA VAL A 317 -11.37 48.63 2.83
C VAL A 317 -10.50 48.90 1.62
N ALA A 318 -9.20 49.11 1.85
CA ALA A 318 -8.16 49.11 0.83
C ALA A 318 -7.32 47.84 1.00
N PHE A 319 -7.37 46.93 0.04
CA PHE A 319 -6.53 45.74 0.04
C PHE A 319 -5.07 46.10 -0.30
N GLY A 320 -4.10 45.27 0.05
CA GLY A 320 -2.71 45.47 -0.39
C GLY A 320 -2.56 45.19 -1.89
N ASP A 321 -1.66 45.92 -2.56
CA ASP A 321 -1.52 46.02 -4.03
C ASP A 321 -1.44 44.70 -4.81
N ARG A 322 -1.07 43.60 -4.16
CA ARG A 322 -0.88 42.26 -4.73
C ARG A 322 -1.90 41.25 -4.20
N THR A 323 -2.97 41.73 -3.55
CA THR A 323 -4.00 40.84 -3.00
C THR A 323 -4.81 40.24 -4.14
N GLN A 324 -4.64 38.94 -4.33
CA GLN A 324 -5.48 38.11 -5.18
C GLN A 324 -6.48 37.37 -4.27
N ALA A 325 -7.74 37.33 -4.67
CA ALA A 325 -8.79 36.65 -3.91
C ALA A 325 -9.91 36.18 -4.84
N ARG A 326 -10.40 34.96 -4.61
CA ARG A 326 -11.69 34.50 -5.13
C ARG A 326 -12.83 34.78 -4.15
N LEU A 327 -12.59 34.60 -2.85
CA LEU A 327 -13.56 34.86 -1.81
C LEU A 327 -13.07 35.94 -0.87
N ALA A 328 -13.98 36.80 -0.43
CA ALA A 328 -13.76 37.77 0.63
C ALA A 328 -14.88 37.63 1.65
N ARG A 329 -14.53 37.49 2.94
CA ARG A 329 -15.52 37.39 4.01
C ARG A 329 -15.19 38.30 5.18
N VAL A 330 -16.26 38.69 5.87
CA VAL A 330 -16.25 39.41 7.13
C VAL A 330 -16.81 38.46 8.20
N VAL A 331 -15.96 38.09 9.16
CA VAL A 331 -16.38 37.34 10.36
C VAL A 331 -16.72 38.34 11.46
N ILE A 332 -18.01 38.46 11.76
CA ILE A 332 -18.58 39.45 12.66
C ILE A 332 -18.66 38.88 14.08
N ALA A 333 -17.94 39.50 15.01
CA ALA A 333 -17.93 39.15 16.43
C ALA A 333 -18.67 40.16 17.32
N GLY A 334 -19.03 41.34 16.79
CA GLY A 334 -19.74 42.37 17.54
C GLY A 334 -20.39 43.41 16.65
N TYR A 335 -21.55 43.90 17.07
CA TYR A 335 -22.40 44.87 16.35
C TYR A 335 -23.32 45.61 17.33
N GLU A 336 -23.85 46.76 16.90
CA GLU A 336 -24.88 47.51 17.61
C GLU A 336 -26.29 46.96 17.27
N GLY A 337 -27.24 47.12 18.19
CA GLY A 337 -28.63 46.70 17.97
C GLY A 337 -28.89 45.22 18.26
N VAL A 338 -29.89 44.62 17.58
CA VAL A 338 -30.36 43.25 17.84
C VAL A 338 -29.79 42.21 16.87
N ALA A 339 -29.33 42.63 15.69
CA ALA A 339 -28.66 41.80 14.68
C ALA A 339 -27.76 42.68 13.77
N PRO A 340 -26.67 42.14 13.19
CA PRO A 340 -25.85 42.89 12.24
C PRO A 340 -26.56 43.03 10.89
N VAL A 341 -26.36 44.17 10.24
CA VAL A 341 -26.95 44.50 8.94
C VAL A 341 -25.86 44.99 7.99
N ILE A 342 -25.78 44.39 6.80
CA ILE A 342 -24.97 44.89 5.68
C ILE A 342 -25.96 45.27 4.58
N LYS A 343 -26.16 46.58 4.42
CA LYS A 343 -27.10 47.13 3.45
C LYS A 343 -26.60 46.95 2.03
N LYS A 344 -25.33 47.31 1.78
CA LYS A 344 -24.73 47.31 0.44
C LYS A 344 -23.24 47.01 0.50
N VAL A 345 -22.74 46.32 -0.52
CA VAL A 345 -21.32 46.08 -0.74
C VAL A 345 -20.94 46.56 -2.13
N THR A 346 -19.83 47.30 -2.20
CA THR A 346 -19.17 47.62 -3.47
C THR A 346 -17.77 47.03 -3.46
N LEU A 347 -17.29 46.60 -4.61
CA LEU A 347 -15.96 46.01 -4.77
C LEU A 347 -15.44 46.36 -6.17
N SER A 348 -14.17 46.74 -6.24
CA SER A 348 -13.46 47.02 -7.50
C SER A 348 -12.14 46.27 -7.58
N ASP A 349 -11.74 45.94 -8.80
CA ASP A 349 -10.40 45.40 -9.06
C ASP A 349 -9.36 46.51 -9.25
N ARG A 350 -8.08 46.12 -9.38
CA ARG A 350 -6.96 47.03 -9.58
C ARG A 350 -6.98 47.81 -10.89
N THR A 351 -7.78 47.39 -11.87
CA THR A 351 -7.98 48.13 -13.12
C THR A 351 -9.03 49.23 -12.97
N GLY A 352 -9.70 49.29 -11.82
CA GLY A 352 -10.81 50.20 -11.55
C GLY A 352 -12.16 49.67 -12.03
N LYS A 353 -12.24 48.42 -12.50
CA LYS A 353 -13.50 47.78 -12.91
C LYS A 353 -14.31 47.47 -11.66
N ALA A 354 -15.56 47.94 -11.63
CA ALA A 354 -16.51 47.58 -10.59
C ALA A 354 -16.96 46.12 -10.75
N LEU A 355 -16.75 45.32 -9.71
CA LEU A 355 -17.16 43.91 -9.64
C LEU A 355 -18.48 43.75 -8.89
N LEU A 356 -18.68 44.57 -7.85
CA LEU A 356 -19.94 44.66 -7.10
C LEU A 356 -20.42 46.12 -7.07
N PRO A 357 -21.74 46.37 -7.17
CA PRO A 357 -22.82 45.37 -7.24
C PRO A 357 -22.84 44.60 -8.57
N VAL A 358 -23.39 43.38 -8.55
CA VAL A 358 -23.54 42.56 -9.75
C VAL A 358 -24.51 43.22 -10.73
N GLN A 359 -24.23 43.11 -12.03
CA GLN A 359 -25.05 43.75 -13.06
C GLN A 359 -26.44 43.11 -13.14
N GLN A 360 -26.52 41.77 -13.07
CA GLN A 360 -27.76 41.02 -13.15
C GLN A 360 -28.33 40.77 -11.75
N ASP A 361 -29.61 41.11 -11.58
CA ASP A 361 -30.28 40.97 -10.30
C ASP A 361 -30.57 39.49 -9.95
N TYR A 362 -30.26 39.09 -8.72
CA TYR A 362 -30.37 37.70 -8.27
C TYR A 362 -31.81 37.14 -8.30
N GLN A 363 -32.85 37.99 -8.22
CA GLN A 363 -34.24 37.54 -8.40
C GLN A 363 -34.57 37.21 -9.86
N ALA A 364 -33.91 37.86 -10.82
CA ALA A 364 -34.05 37.53 -12.23
C ALA A 364 -33.40 36.19 -12.56
N LEU A 365 -32.28 35.85 -11.89
CA LEU A 365 -31.64 34.54 -12.00
C LEU A 365 -32.56 33.41 -11.53
N ARG A 366 -33.30 33.57 -10.41
CA ARG A 366 -34.29 32.57 -9.95
C ARG A 366 -35.44 32.29 -10.93
N ALA A 367 -35.58 33.08 -11.99
CA ALA A 367 -36.61 32.95 -13.01
C ALA A 367 -36.07 32.50 -14.37
N ASN A 368 -34.75 32.30 -14.53
CA ASN A 368 -34.15 31.80 -15.76
C ASN A 368 -34.33 30.27 -15.87
N THR A 369 -34.00 29.72 -17.05
CA THR A 369 -34.00 28.28 -17.32
C THR A 369 -32.58 27.74 -17.48
N GLU A 370 -31.59 28.47 -16.98
CA GLU A 370 -30.17 28.12 -17.01
C GLU A 370 -29.74 27.77 -15.58
N LEU A 371 -28.91 26.75 -15.42
CA LEU A 371 -28.35 26.43 -14.12
C LEU A 371 -26.98 27.09 -13.99
N GLU A 372 -26.81 27.95 -12.99
CA GLU A 372 -25.50 28.52 -12.64
C GLU A 372 -24.73 27.50 -11.81
N VAL A 373 -23.58 27.06 -12.31
CA VAL A 373 -22.83 25.94 -11.74
C VAL A 373 -21.39 26.36 -11.44
N LEU A 374 -20.90 26.00 -10.26
CA LEU A 374 -19.50 26.12 -9.86
C LEU A 374 -18.82 24.75 -9.80
N PRO A 375 -17.51 24.65 -10.11
CA PRO A 375 -16.76 23.45 -9.78
C PRO A 375 -16.81 23.15 -8.28
N GLY A 376 -17.20 21.92 -7.96
CA GLY A 376 -17.52 21.43 -6.61
C GLY A 376 -19.02 21.31 -6.31
N ASP A 377 -19.91 21.90 -7.14
CA ASP A 377 -21.36 21.87 -6.90
C ASP A 377 -21.97 20.47 -7.15
N GLN A 378 -23.07 20.19 -6.45
CA GLN A 378 -23.90 19.02 -6.73
C GLN A 378 -25.20 19.44 -7.41
N ILE A 379 -25.36 19.01 -8.66
CA ILE A 379 -26.61 19.14 -9.40
C ILE A 379 -27.52 17.99 -9.00
N ILE A 380 -28.68 18.30 -8.44
CA ILE A 380 -29.66 17.30 -8.01
C ILE A 380 -30.88 17.38 -8.92
N ALA A 381 -31.12 16.34 -9.72
CA ALA A 381 -32.34 16.18 -10.48
C ALA A 381 -33.37 15.38 -9.66
N ARG A 382 -34.60 15.92 -9.57
CA ARG A 382 -35.73 15.26 -8.91
C ARG A 382 -36.86 15.03 -9.91
N TYR A 383 -37.38 13.80 -9.92
CA TYR A 383 -38.55 13.41 -10.72
C TYR A 383 -39.65 12.91 -9.78
N GLU A 384 -40.86 13.43 -9.93
CA GLU A 384 -42.04 12.95 -9.24
C GLU A 384 -42.96 12.26 -10.25
N ASP A 385 -43.11 10.95 -10.10
CA ASP A 385 -43.96 10.12 -10.95
C ASP A 385 -45.44 10.29 -10.56
N PRO A 386 -46.30 10.82 -11.45
CA PRO A 386 -47.72 10.94 -11.16
C PRO A 386 -48.45 9.59 -11.08
N VAL A 387 -47.88 8.49 -11.60
CA VAL A 387 -48.52 7.16 -11.67
C VAL A 387 -47.55 6.06 -11.23
N SER A 388 -47.27 5.99 -9.92
CA SER A 388 -46.40 4.93 -9.36
C SER A 388 -47.15 3.60 -9.12
N ALA A 389 -46.59 2.49 -9.58
CA ALA A 389 -47.07 1.13 -9.29
C ALA A 389 -46.91 0.73 -7.80
N THR A 390 -46.04 1.42 -7.05
CA THR A 390 -45.83 1.20 -5.61
C THR A 390 -46.25 2.45 -4.83
N PRO A 391 -47.30 2.41 -3.99
CA PRO A 391 -47.72 3.54 -3.17
C PRO A 391 -46.55 4.08 -2.32
N LYS A 392 -46.35 5.41 -2.31
CA LYS A 392 -45.26 6.13 -1.61
C LYS A 392 -43.84 6.01 -2.21
N ARG A 393 -43.66 5.41 -3.38
CA ARG A 393 -42.37 5.34 -4.10
C ARG A 393 -42.36 6.17 -5.38
N ASN A 394 -42.97 7.36 -5.34
CA ASN A 394 -43.18 8.22 -6.50
C ASN A 394 -42.13 9.33 -6.67
N LYS A 395 -41.14 9.43 -5.78
CA LYS A 395 -40.09 10.46 -5.85
C LYS A 395 -38.75 9.80 -6.12
N HIS A 396 -38.11 10.21 -7.21
CA HIS A 396 -36.78 9.77 -7.63
C HIS A 396 -35.83 10.96 -7.59
N GLN A 397 -34.62 10.73 -7.09
CA GLN A 397 -33.57 11.75 -7.04
C GLN A 397 -32.26 11.14 -7.53
N LYS A 398 -31.51 11.88 -8.34
CA LYS A 398 -30.13 11.55 -8.71
C LYS A 398 -29.27 12.81 -8.65
N GLY A 399 -28.04 12.66 -8.14
CA GLY A 399 -27.06 13.74 -8.04
C GLY A 399 -25.95 13.56 -9.06
N LEU A 400 -25.44 14.68 -9.58
CA LEU A 400 -24.22 14.78 -10.38
C LEU A 400 -23.30 15.81 -9.70
N THR A 401 -22.07 15.42 -9.39
CA THR A 401 -21.06 16.37 -8.91
C THR A 401 -20.38 17.01 -10.11
N VAL A 402 -20.28 18.34 -10.11
CA VAL A 402 -19.53 19.09 -11.12
C VAL A 402 -18.11 19.19 -10.59
N ALA A 403 -17.16 18.49 -11.21
CA ALA A 403 -15.78 18.49 -10.76
C ALA A 403 -14.84 18.61 -11.95
N PHE A 404 -13.91 19.55 -11.86
CA PHE A 404 -12.72 19.65 -12.69
C PHE A 404 -11.61 18.78 -12.10
N ASN A 405 -10.56 18.54 -12.87
CA ASN A 405 -9.34 17.87 -12.45
C ASN A 405 -8.26 18.95 -12.26
N ASN A 406 -7.34 18.76 -11.31
CA ASN A 406 -6.21 19.68 -11.22
C ASN A 406 -5.16 19.21 -12.22
N ALA A 407 -4.74 20.07 -13.15
CA ALA A 407 -3.76 19.66 -14.13
C ALA A 407 -2.37 19.46 -13.50
N GLU A 408 -1.67 18.42 -13.93
CA GLU A 408 -0.27 18.17 -13.57
C GLU A 408 0.64 18.37 -14.79
N ILE A 409 1.85 18.90 -14.56
CA ILE A 409 2.88 19.04 -15.59
C ILE A 409 4.17 18.39 -15.11
N SER A 410 4.74 17.52 -15.95
CA SER A 410 6.03 16.88 -15.72
C SER A 410 6.86 16.85 -17.00
N ALA A 411 8.16 16.56 -16.85
CA ALA A 411 9.03 16.27 -17.97
C ALA A 411 9.48 14.82 -17.85
N SER A 412 9.47 14.06 -18.95
CA SER A 412 9.76 12.63 -18.96
C SER A 412 10.56 12.23 -20.19
N PHE A 413 11.25 11.08 -20.12
CA PHE A 413 11.71 10.39 -21.33
C PHE A 413 10.57 9.55 -21.92
N LEU A 414 10.63 9.31 -23.24
CA LEU A 414 9.69 8.42 -23.93
C LEU A 414 10.21 6.99 -23.87
N ASN A 415 10.04 6.34 -22.72
CA ASN A 415 10.43 4.95 -22.52
C ASN A 415 9.27 4.01 -22.89
N TYR A 416 9.59 2.78 -23.29
CA TYR A 416 8.58 1.78 -23.60
C TYR A 416 8.98 0.44 -23.01
N GLU A 417 8.04 -0.20 -22.31
CA GLU A 417 8.20 -1.55 -21.77
C GLU A 417 7.39 -2.56 -22.59
N THR A 418 7.89 -3.79 -22.68
CA THR A 418 7.18 -4.87 -23.36
C THR A 418 6.50 -5.74 -22.31
N THR A 419 5.18 -5.70 -22.26
CA THR A 419 4.34 -6.55 -21.41
C THR A 419 3.79 -7.72 -22.23
N THR A 420 3.14 -8.68 -21.55
CA THR A 420 2.43 -9.79 -22.20
C THR A 420 1.30 -9.33 -23.13
N GLU A 421 0.84 -8.08 -23.00
CA GLU A 421 -0.25 -7.49 -23.79
C GLU A 421 0.25 -6.53 -24.89
N GLY A 422 1.56 -6.24 -24.95
CA GLY A 422 2.15 -5.39 -26.00
C GLY A 422 3.21 -4.41 -25.48
N ARG A 423 3.50 -3.38 -26.28
CA ARG A 423 4.48 -2.34 -25.93
C ARG A 423 3.77 -1.15 -25.27
N VAL A 424 4.03 -0.89 -23.99
CA VAL A 424 3.39 0.14 -23.18
C VAL A 424 4.34 1.33 -23.02
N LEU A 425 3.85 2.56 -23.21
CA LEU A 425 4.60 3.79 -22.97
C LEU A 425 4.75 4.03 -21.47
N VAL A 426 5.98 4.20 -21.00
CA VAL A 426 6.31 4.50 -19.59
C VAL A 426 6.86 5.92 -19.52
N LEU A 427 6.16 6.77 -18.78
CA LEU A 427 6.46 8.20 -18.64
C LEU A 427 6.95 8.46 -17.21
N GLU A 428 8.24 8.28 -16.98
CA GLU A 428 8.85 8.60 -15.69
C GLU A 428 9.34 10.06 -15.66
N PRO A 429 9.01 10.84 -14.61
CA PRO A 429 9.53 12.18 -14.43
C PRO A 429 11.08 12.22 -14.37
N ILE A 430 11.67 13.11 -15.15
CA ILE A 430 13.12 13.34 -15.21
C ILE A 430 13.48 14.64 -14.51
N ARG A 431 14.65 14.65 -13.88
CA ARG A 431 15.30 15.82 -13.30
C ARG A 431 16.39 16.39 -14.21
N ARG A 432 17.09 15.51 -14.93
CA ARG A 432 18.16 15.87 -15.88
C ARG A 432 18.00 15.13 -17.21
N PHE A 433 18.57 15.72 -18.27
CA PHE A 433 18.57 15.16 -19.62
C PHE A 433 19.93 15.37 -20.30
N ARG A 434 20.25 14.59 -21.33
CA ARG A 434 21.43 14.79 -22.17
C ARG A 434 21.02 15.54 -23.44
N PHE A 435 21.96 16.25 -24.06
CA PHE A 435 21.71 16.74 -25.41
C PHE A 435 21.35 15.60 -26.35
N ASP A 436 20.49 15.91 -27.32
CA ASP A 436 19.89 14.98 -28.28
C ASP A 436 18.83 14.01 -27.71
N ASP A 437 18.60 13.98 -26.39
CA ASP A 437 17.46 13.27 -25.81
C ASP A 437 16.14 13.94 -26.20
N ALA A 438 15.15 13.15 -26.59
CA ALA A 438 13.78 13.63 -26.75
C ALA A 438 13.14 13.80 -25.38
N VAL A 439 13.00 15.04 -24.92
CA VAL A 439 12.31 15.36 -23.68
C VAL A 439 10.82 15.54 -23.99
N ALA A 440 9.97 14.74 -23.32
CA ALA A 440 8.53 14.88 -23.40
C ALA A 440 8.04 15.72 -22.22
N ILE A 441 7.32 16.80 -22.50
CA ILE A 441 6.51 17.49 -21.49
C ILE A 441 5.15 16.81 -21.48
N VAL A 442 4.81 16.24 -20.33
CA VAL A 442 3.56 15.52 -20.08
C VAL A 442 2.65 16.44 -19.29
N ILE A 443 1.44 16.66 -19.82
CA ILE A 443 0.39 17.43 -19.17
C ILE A 443 -0.77 16.46 -18.94
N GLU A 444 -1.13 16.23 -17.68
CA GLU A 444 -2.31 15.46 -17.31
C GLU A 444 -3.41 16.46 -16.97
N ASP A 445 -4.37 16.61 -17.87
CA ASP A 445 -5.49 17.53 -17.74
C ASP A 445 -6.74 16.92 -18.41
N PRO A 446 -7.46 16.03 -17.72
CA PRO A 446 -8.66 15.39 -18.26
C PRO A 446 -9.77 16.36 -18.68
N ASP A 447 -9.74 17.61 -18.21
CA ASP A 447 -10.76 18.59 -18.56
C ASP A 447 -10.56 19.14 -19.99
N MET A 448 -9.35 19.02 -20.54
CA MET A 448 -9.03 19.44 -21.90
C MET A 448 -9.30 18.37 -22.97
N ASP A 449 -9.84 17.21 -22.58
CA ASP A 449 -10.40 16.20 -23.48
C ASP A 449 -11.88 16.53 -23.77
N GLY A 450 -12.07 17.40 -24.76
CA GLY A 450 -13.37 17.96 -25.11
C GLY A 450 -14.01 17.32 -26.34
N SER A 451 -13.31 16.43 -27.05
CA SER A 451 -13.78 15.87 -28.32
C SER A 451 -13.53 14.37 -28.47
N PRO A 452 -14.29 13.66 -29.31
CA PRO A 452 -14.03 12.23 -29.61
C PRO A 452 -12.71 11.96 -30.33
N LYS A 453 -11.90 12.99 -30.60
CA LYS A 453 -10.62 12.92 -31.29
C LYS A 453 -9.57 13.48 -30.36
N ARG A 454 -8.32 13.06 -30.58
CA ARG A 454 -7.17 13.58 -29.84
C ARG A 454 -7.12 15.11 -29.86
N ASP A 455 -7.21 15.71 -28.69
CA ASP A 455 -7.17 17.16 -28.51
C ASP A 455 -5.72 17.68 -28.40
N THR A 456 -5.54 19.00 -28.45
CA THR A 456 -4.22 19.64 -28.40
C THR A 456 -4.23 20.82 -27.43
N VAL A 457 -3.26 20.85 -26.54
CA VAL A 457 -3.03 21.97 -25.59
C VAL A 457 -1.70 22.66 -25.87
N GLU A 458 -1.54 23.90 -25.41
CA GLU A 458 -0.31 24.69 -25.58
C GLU A 458 0.38 24.95 -24.24
N PHE A 459 1.72 24.92 -24.23
CA PHE A 459 2.52 25.29 -23.07
C PHE A 459 3.76 26.10 -23.50
N LYS A 460 4.28 26.92 -22.58
CA LYS A 460 5.44 27.79 -22.81
C LYS A 460 6.70 27.17 -22.22
N ILE A 461 7.83 27.32 -22.89
CA ILE A 461 9.15 26.89 -22.45
C ILE A 461 10.05 28.12 -22.34
N THR A 462 10.89 28.12 -21.32
CA THR A 462 11.94 29.12 -21.10
C THR A 462 13.24 28.42 -20.72
N THR A 463 14.39 28.91 -21.21
CA THR A 463 15.71 28.38 -20.86
C THR A 463 16.49 29.37 -20.02
N SER A 464 17.44 28.88 -19.22
CA SER A 464 18.39 29.71 -18.46
C SER A 464 19.18 30.73 -19.29
N SER A 465 19.37 30.47 -20.59
CA SER A 465 19.99 31.39 -21.54
C SER A 465 19.02 32.44 -22.12
N GLY A 466 17.77 32.48 -21.66
CA GLY A 466 16.75 33.45 -22.08
C GLY A 466 15.97 33.07 -23.35
N GLY A 467 16.18 31.88 -23.90
CA GLY A 467 15.39 31.38 -25.03
C GLY A 467 13.96 31.00 -24.61
N GLU A 468 12.96 31.40 -25.39
CA GLU A 468 11.54 31.08 -25.15
C GLU A 468 10.90 30.40 -26.37
N ALA A 469 9.97 29.48 -26.13
CA ALA A 469 9.17 28.84 -27.18
C ALA A 469 7.77 28.48 -26.68
N THR A 470 6.77 28.50 -27.56
CA THR A 470 5.43 27.93 -27.30
C THR A 470 5.29 26.63 -28.07
N VAL A 471 4.92 25.56 -27.39
CA VAL A 471 4.89 24.20 -27.93
C VAL A 471 3.50 23.60 -27.75
N LYS A 472 3.08 22.79 -28.73
CA LYS A 472 1.82 22.06 -28.72
C LYS A 472 2.03 20.66 -28.13
N ALA A 473 1.19 20.27 -27.20
CA ALA A 473 1.11 18.91 -26.68
C ALA A 473 -0.13 18.23 -27.23
N LEU A 474 0.05 17.05 -27.83
CA LEU A 474 -1.02 16.26 -28.43
C LEU A 474 -1.47 15.17 -27.45
N GLU A 475 -2.76 14.93 -27.39
CA GLU A 475 -3.32 13.86 -26.58
C GLU A 475 -2.78 12.46 -26.95
N THR A 476 -2.49 11.65 -25.93
CA THR A 476 -1.84 10.34 -26.09
C THR A 476 -2.73 9.29 -26.74
N GLU A 477 -4.01 9.26 -26.37
CA GLU A 477 -5.07 8.41 -26.91
C GLU A 477 -6.37 9.21 -26.97
N GLU A 478 -7.39 8.69 -27.67
CA GLU A 478 -8.74 9.30 -27.60
C GLU A 478 -9.26 9.16 -26.16
N HIS A 479 -9.66 10.27 -25.54
CA HIS A 479 -10.16 10.32 -24.17
C HIS A 479 -9.17 9.92 -23.06
N SER A 480 -7.88 10.16 -23.28
CA SER A 480 -6.86 9.92 -22.25
C SER A 480 -6.75 11.05 -21.24
N GLY A 481 -7.09 12.29 -21.63
CA GLY A 481 -6.83 13.48 -20.79
C GLY A 481 -5.34 13.75 -20.56
N ARG A 482 -4.46 13.07 -21.29
CA ARG A 482 -3.00 13.15 -21.14
C ARG A 482 -2.40 13.63 -22.45
N PHE A 483 -1.66 14.73 -22.39
CA PHE A 483 -1.06 15.40 -23.54
C PHE A 483 0.45 15.34 -23.48
N ILE A 484 1.10 15.09 -24.62
CA ILE A 484 2.56 15.04 -24.74
C ILE A 484 3.04 16.03 -25.80
N GLY A 485 3.90 16.95 -25.39
CA GLY A 485 4.69 17.80 -26.29
C GLY A 485 6.16 17.40 -26.26
N LYS A 486 6.79 17.25 -27.43
CA LYS A 486 8.21 16.86 -27.52
C LYS A 486 9.09 18.07 -27.79
N ILE A 487 10.18 18.18 -27.05
CA ILE A 487 11.18 19.24 -27.17
C ILE A 487 12.58 18.63 -27.30
N PHE A 488 13.43 19.29 -28.07
CA PHE A 488 14.81 18.85 -28.32
C PHE A 488 15.79 19.95 -27.92
N PRO A 489 16.31 19.91 -26.69
CA PRO A 489 17.35 20.85 -26.28
C PRO A 489 18.65 20.62 -27.05
N VAL A 490 19.28 21.69 -27.55
CA VAL A 490 20.53 21.62 -28.34
C VAL A 490 21.55 22.67 -27.89
N ASP A 491 22.85 22.34 -28.00
CA ASP A 491 23.98 23.25 -27.71
C ASP A 491 24.26 24.23 -28.87
N GLY A 492 23.75 23.94 -30.07
CA GLY A 492 23.91 24.74 -31.29
C GLY A 492 22.71 25.65 -31.60
N GLU A 493 22.76 26.31 -32.77
CA GLU A 493 21.59 27.02 -33.29
C GLU A 493 20.48 26.01 -33.68
N PRO A 494 19.20 26.26 -33.30
CA PRO A 494 18.10 25.38 -33.63
C PRO A 494 17.94 25.27 -35.15
N SER A 495 17.92 24.04 -35.66
CA SER A 495 17.69 23.73 -37.08
C SER A 495 16.22 23.43 -37.39
N ARG A 496 15.40 23.18 -36.35
CA ARG A 496 13.98 22.83 -36.42
C ARG A 496 13.17 23.62 -35.38
N ALA A 497 11.87 23.81 -35.63
CA ALA A 497 10.99 24.53 -34.71
C ALA A 497 10.78 23.83 -33.35
N SER A 498 11.04 22.51 -33.26
CA SER A 498 10.99 21.72 -32.03
C SER A 498 12.29 21.72 -31.23
N GLU A 499 13.36 22.35 -31.76
CA GLU A 499 14.65 22.47 -31.09
C GLU A 499 14.73 23.78 -30.31
N ILE A 500 15.31 23.73 -29.11
CA ILE A 500 15.53 24.91 -28.27
C ILE A 500 16.98 25.02 -27.86
N LYS A 501 17.60 26.16 -28.16
CA LYS A 501 19.00 26.43 -27.84
C LYS A 501 19.18 26.57 -26.33
N MET A 502 20.20 25.89 -25.80
CA MET A 502 20.53 25.94 -24.39
C MET A 502 22.02 25.66 -24.15
N ILE A 503 22.60 26.30 -23.13
CA ILE A 503 24.00 26.09 -22.74
C ILE A 503 24.19 24.76 -21.97
N LYS A 504 25.40 24.18 -22.04
CA LYS A 504 25.81 23.04 -21.20
C LYS A 504 25.59 23.36 -19.72
N GLY A 505 24.86 22.47 -19.03
CA GLY A 505 24.52 22.62 -17.61
C GLY A 505 23.39 23.62 -17.32
N GLY A 506 22.79 24.21 -18.36
CA GLY A 506 21.64 25.11 -18.23
C GLY A 506 20.34 24.40 -17.81
N THR A 507 19.34 25.19 -17.43
CA THR A 507 17.99 24.74 -17.07
C THR A 507 16.95 25.07 -18.14
N LEU A 508 15.89 24.28 -18.15
CA LEU A 508 14.70 24.43 -18.98
C LEU A 508 13.45 24.38 -18.09
N THR A 509 12.58 25.37 -18.21
CA THR A 509 11.32 25.49 -17.46
C THR A 509 10.13 25.48 -18.41
N ALA A 510 9.21 24.54 -18.24
CA ALA A 510 7.93 24.48 -18.95
C ALA A 510 6.80 25.01 -18.05
N VAL A 511 5.85 25.75 -18.65
CA VAL A 511 4.73 26.41 -17.99
C VAL A 511 3.44 26.12 -18.77
N TYR A 512 2.46 25.50 -18.12
CA TYR A 512 1.13 25.21 -18.66
C TYR A 512 0.07 25.97 -17.86
N ARG A 513 -0.95 26.53 -18.53
CA ARG A 513 -2.05 27.22 -17.85
C ARG A 513 -3.24 26.27 -17.72
N ASP A 514 -3.43 25.77 -16.51
CA ASP A 514 -4.59 24.98 -16.09
C ASP A 514 -5.79 25.93 -16.02
N HIS A 515 -6.73 25.79 -16.95
CA HIS A 515 -7.89 26.67 -17.07
C HIS A 515 -9.04 26.26 -16.13
N GLU A 516 -9.16 24.97 -15.85
CA GLU A 516 -10.26 24.35 -15.11
C GLU A 516 -9.65 23.45 -14.02
N ASN A 517 -9.87 23.78 -12.74
CA ASN A 517 -9.33 23.00 -11.62
C ASN A 517 -10.20 23.11 -10.37
N LEU A 518 -9.90 22.30 -9.35
CA LEU A 518 -10.55 22.32 -8.03
C LEU A 518 -9.71 23.04 -6.96
N ASN A 519 -8.42 23.18 -7.19
CA ASN A 519 -7.52 23.86 -6.27
C ASN A 519 -6.50 24.72 -7.04
N PRO A 520 -6.64 26.06 -6.99
CA PRO A 520 -7.58 26.84 -6.17
C PRO A 520 -9.05 26.87 -6.63
N GLY A 521 -9.41 26.33 -7.80
CA GLY A 521 -10.78 26.47 -8.33
C GLY A 521 -10.93 27.56 -9.39
N ILE A 522 -9.82 28.03 -9.97
CA ILE A 522 -9.68 29.16 -10.90
C ILE A 522 -8.41 28.97 -11.77
N PRO A 523 -8.33 29.57 -12.97
CA PRO A 523 -7.19 29.37 -13.87
C PRO A 523 -5.82 29.65 -13.23
N THR A 524 -4.89 28.70 -13.31
CA THR A 524 -3.59 28.72 -12.60
C THR A 524 -2.44 28.21 -13.48
N ASP A 525 -1.26 28.84 -13.42
CA ASP A 525 -0.08 28.37 -14.16
C ASP A 525 0.67 27.26 -13.39
N ARG A 526 0.79 26.07 -13.99
CA ARG A 526 1.58 24.91 -13.52
C ARG A 526 2.97 24.92 -14.17
N LYS A 527 4.03 24.53 -13.44
CA LYS A 527 5.42 24.63 -13.94
C LYS A 527 6.28 23.42 -13.57
N VAL A 528 7.19 23.05 -14.46
CA VAL A 528 8.26 22.06 -14.22
C VAL A 528 9.61 22.60 -14.70
N THR A 529 10.70 22.33 -13.98
CA THR A 529 12.07 22.74 -14.36
C THR A 529 13.03 21.56 -14.30
N ILE A 530 13.81 21.38 -15.37
CA ILE A 530 14.82 20.32 -15.53
C ILE A 530 16.17 20.92 -15.96
N SER A 531 17.27 20.17 -15.84
CA SER A 531 18.62 20.67 -16.19
C SER A 531 19.42 19.73 -17.09
N HIS A 532 20.30 20.28 -17.92
CA HIS A 532 21.23 19.48 -18.71
C HIS A 532 22.23 18.71 -17.81
N ALA A 533 22.37 17.41 -18.04
CA ALA A 533 23.34 16.54 -17.39
C ALA A 533 24.77 16.89 -17.86
N HIS A 534 25.51 17.63 -17.05
CA HIS A 534 26.89 18.00 -17.31
C HIS A 534 27.86 17.10 -16.53
N TYR A 535 28.88 16.57 -17.22
CA TYR A 535 29.88 15.68 -16.61
C TYR A 535 30.44 16.25 -15.31
N ALA A 536 30.52 15.39 -14.30
CA ALA A 536 31.14 15.66 -13.02
C ALA A 536 31.93 14.42 -12.60
N THR A 537 33.16 14.61 -12.13
CA THR A 537 34.01 13.51 -11.66
C THR A 537 33.33 12.77 -10.50
N PRO A 538 33.13 11.44 -10.60
CA PRO A 538 32.55 10.66 -9.51
C PRO A 538 33.35 10.71 -8.21
N ALA A 539 32.66 10.73 -7.08
CA ALA A 539 33.24 10.60 -5.75
C ALA A 539 32.68 9.36 -5.04
N LEU A 540 33.56 8.56 -4.43
CA LEU A 540 33.21 7.40 -3.60
C LEU A 540 33.26 7.76 -2.11
N ALA A 541 32.22 7.44 -1.36
CA ALA A 541 32.22 7.52 0.11
C ALA A 541 31.79 6.18 0.70
N ALA A 542 32.26 5.85 1.90
CA ALA A 542 31.92 4.61 2.58
C ALA A 542 31.51 4.88 4.04
N TYR A 543 30.77 3.96 4.64
CA TYR A 543 30.36 4.07 6.03
C TYR A 543 31.22 3.14 6.89
N ASN A 544 31.94 3.70 7.87
CA ASN A 544 32.62 2.91 8.89
C ASN A 544 31.59 2.47 9.95
N MET A 545 31.47 1.16 10.17
CA MET A 545 30.56 0.61 11.16
C MET A 545 31.30 0.29 12.46
N ALA A 546 31.17 1.19 13.44
CA ALA A 546 31.69 0.99 14.78
C ALA A 546 30.65 0.27 15.65
N SER A 547 31.12 -0.54 16.61
CA SER A 547 30.24 -1.17 17.59
C SER A 547 30.65 -0.81 19.02
N LYS A 548 29.69 -0.32 19.82
CA LYS A 548 29.90 0.02 21.22
C LYS A 548 29.05 -0.87 22.12
N LYS A 549 29.61 -1.30 23.26
CA LYS A 549 28.86 -2.03 24.29
C LYS A 549 27.79 -1.11 24.91
N LEU A 550 26.60 -1.65 25.10
CA LEU A 550 25.55 -0.99 25.87
C LEU A 550 25.79 -1.26 27.36
N SER A 551 25.50 -0.26 28.19
CA SER A 551 25.44 -0.47 29.63
C SER A 551 24.35 -1.52 29.92
N PRO A 552 24.59 -2.49 30.83
CA PRO A 552 23.55 -3.40 31.27
C PRO A 552 22.37 -2.57 31.80
N VAL A 553 21.19 -2.74 31.22
CA VAL A 553 19.96 -2.20 31.80
C VAL A 553 19.76 -2.95 33.11
N GLU A 554 19.83 -2.25 34.24
CA GLU A 554 19.40 -2.83 35.51
C GLU A 554 17.95 -3.29 35.32
N PRO A 555 17.62 -4.56 35.56
CA PRO A 555 16.22 -4.97 35.54
C PRO A 555 15.49 -4.07 36.54
N GLU A 556 14.46 -3.34 36.08
CA GLU A 556 13.58 -2.62 36.99
C GLU A 556 13.20 -3.57 38.12
N GLU A 557 13.48 -3.19 39.37
CA GLU A 557 13.04 -3.95 40.53
C GLU A 557 11.54 -4.18 40.35
N GLU A 558 11.15 -5.44 40.13
CA GLU A 558 9.76 -5.82 40.05
C GLU A 558 9.07 -5.25 41.29
N SER A 559 8.24 -4.23 41.08
CA SER A 559 7.36 -3.72 42.12
C SER A 559 6.67 -4.92 42.76
N THR A 560 6.55 -4.90 44.09
CA THR A 560 6.05 -5.97 44.96
C THR A 560 4.57 -6.35 44.75
N ALA A 561 4.10 -6.37 43.52
CA ALA A 561 2.78 -6.84 43.13
C ALA A 561 2.76 -8.37 43.13
N LYS A 562 1.85 -8.92 43.94
CA LYS A 562 1.61 -10.35 44.14
C LYS A 562 1.67 -11.17 42.83
N PRO A 563 2.18 -12.41 42.88
CA PRO A 563 2.28 -13.27 41.71
C PRO A 563 0.87 -13.55 41.16
N LYS A 564 0.58 -13.03 39.96
CA LYS A 564 -0.55 -13.49 39.16
C LYS A 564 -0.19 -14.87 38.61
N THR A 565 -1.04 -15.83 38.92
CA THR A 565 -0.99 -17.20 38.39
C THR A 565 -0.91 -17.17 36.86
N ARG A 566 0.21 -17.67 36.31
CA ARG A 566 0.43 -17.84 34.88
C ARG A 566 -0.43 -19.00 34.38
N SER A 567 -1.55 -18.70 33.72
CA SER A 567 -2.25 -19.66 32.86
C SER A 567 -1.71 -19.56 31.42
N GLY A 568 -1.60 -20.71 30.75
CA GLY A 568 -1.55 -20.82 29.28
C GLY A 568 -0.50 -19.99 28.53
N SER A 569 0.77 -20.35 28.64
CA SER A 569 1.83 -19.75 27.82
C SER A 569 1.75 -20.24 26.36
N ARG A 570 1.16 -19.42 25.48
CA ARG A 570 1.58 -19.29 24.07
C ARG A 570 3.11 -19.22 24.07
N ARG A 571 3.84 -20.11 23.37
CA ARG A 571 5.31 -20.02 23.28
C ARG A 571 5.65 -18.64 22.72
N LEU A 572 6.14 -17.75 23.59
CA LEU A 572 6.67 -16.46 23.17
C LEU A 572 7.91 -16.74 22.29
N PRO A 573 8.14 -15.96 21.22
CA PRO A 573 9.30 -16.13 20.36
C PRO A 573 10.61 -16.03 21.15
N GLU A 574 11.68 -16.68 20.67
CA GLU A 574 13.01 -16.55 21.29
C GLU A 574 13.42 -15.07 21.27
N VAL A 575 13.98 -14.58 22.38
CA VAL A 575 14.40 -13.17 22.50
C VAL A 575 15.92 -13.12 22.59
N VAL A 576 16.56 -12.28 21.78
CA VAL A 576 17.98 -11.94 21.88
C VAL A 576 18.06 -10.51 22.42
N GLN A 577 18.60 -10.33 23.62
CA GLN A 577 18.79 -8.99 24.18
C GLN A 577 19.84 -8.21 23.38
N GLU A 578 19.54 -6.95 23.09
CA GLU A 578 20.48 -5.99 22.51
C GLU A 578 21.58 -5.68 23.53
N ARG A 579 22.84 -5.91 23.15
CA ARG A 579 24.00 -5.70 24.04
C ARG A 579 25.02 -4.73 23.47
N ARG A 580 24.92 -4.45 22.18
CA ARG A 580 25.79 -3.52 21.49
C ARG A 580 24.96 -2.60 20.63
N SER A 581 25.44 -1.39 20.46
CA SER A 581 24.99 -0.51 19.40
C SER A 581 25.87 -0.65 18.18
N LEU A 582 25.27 -0.45 17.01
CA LEU A 582 25.96 -0.22 15.74
C LEU A 582 25.83 1.25 15.37
N ASP A 583 26.98 1.87 15.13
CA ASP A 583 27.14 3.26 14.73
C ASP A 583 27.73 3.27 13.32
N TYR A 584 27.01 3.83 12.35
CA TYR A 584 27.55 4.07 11.02
C TYR A 584 28.06 5.50 10.93
N SER A 585 29.32 5.66 10.55
CA SER A 585 29.96 6.97 10.37
C SER A 585 30.35 7.17 8.91
N TYR A 586 29.85 8.24 8.29
CA TYR A 586 30.14 8.56 6.90
C TYR A 586 31.59 9.02 6.73
N VAL A 587 32.32 8.40 5.81
CA VAL A 587 33.70 8.74 5.47
C VAL A 587 33.76 9.18 4.00
N PRO A 588 33.98 10.49 3.73
CA PRO A 588 34.08 11.02 2.37
C PRO A 588 35.35 10.55 1.67
N GLU A 589 35.37 10.66 0.33
CA GLU A 589 36.46 10.15 -0.52
C GLU A 589 37.86 10.59 -0.08
N GLU A 590 38.00 11.87 0.26
CA GLU A 590 39.25 12.50 0.72
C GLU A 590 39.85 11.86 1.97
N ASN A 591 39.02 11.22 2.80
CA ASN A 591 39.45 10.60 4.06
C ASN A 591 39.51 9.06 3.97
N LEU A 592 39.08 8.46 2.85
CA LEU A 592 39.04 7.00 2.72
C LEU A 592 40.43 6.34 2.76
N ALA A 593 41.46 7.03 2.30
CA ALA A 593 42.83 6.48 2.27
C ALA A 593 43.44 6.32 3.68
N ASP A 594 43.04 7.19 4.62
CA ASP A 594 43.57 7.22 5.99
C ASP A 594 42.62 6.57 7.01
N ALA A 595 41.40 6.20 6.62
CA ALA A 595 40.39 5.62 7.50
C ALA A 595 40.50 4.09 7.62
N GLU A 596 40.52 3.58 8.84
CA GLU A 596 40.37 2.15 9.12
C GLU A 596 38.87 1.76 9.16
N LEU A 597 38.30 1.51 7.98
CA LEU A 597 36.90 1.11 7.87
C LEU A 597 36.67 -0.30 8.42
N GLN A 598 35.59 -0.47 9.19
CA GLN A 598 35.18 -1.75 9.76
C GLN A 598 33.76 -2.14 9.32
N GLY A 599 33.52 -3.44 9.22
CA GLY A 599 32.21 -4.06 9.01
C GLY A 599 31.98 -5.20 10.01
N VAL A 600 30.74 -5.56 10.28
CA VAL A 600 30.31 -6.52 11.30
C VAL A 600 29.46 -7.56 10.60
N ILE A 601 29.79 -8.84 10.79
CA ILE A 601 29.04 -9.95 10.17
C ILE A 601 27.56 -9.89 10.59
N GLY A 602 26.67 -10.10 9.63
CA GLY A 602 25.22 -10.02 9.76
C GLY A 602 24.64 -8.61 9.57
N ALA A 603 25.47 -7.57 9.57
CA ALA A 603 25.05 -6.21 9.23
C ALA A 603 25.30 -5.88 7.75
N SER A 604 24.61 -4.85 7.25
CA SER A 604 24.84 -4.35 5.89
C SER A 604 26.05 -3.41 5.80
N LEU A 605 26.98 -3.76 4.94
CA LEU A 605 28.02 -2.85 4.48
C LEU A 605 27.38 -1.80 3.57
N ARG A 606 27.64 -0.51 3.83
CA ARG A 606 27.11 0.62 3.05
C ARG A 606 28.21 1.50 2.46
N PHE A 607 27.95 2.01 1.26
CA PHE A 607 28.77 3.03 0.61
C PHE A 607 27.92 3.81 -0.41
N ASP A 608 28.34 5.03 -0.72
CA ASP A 608 27.66 5.92 -1.65
C ASP A 608 28.60 6.32 -2.78
N VAL A 609 28.04 6.52 -3.98
CA VAL A 609 28.77 7.09 -5.11
C VAL A 609 28.00 8.29 -5.63
N VAL A 610 28.63 9.47 -5.64
CA VAL A 610 28.03 10.71 -6.11
C VAL A 610 28.39 10.94 -7.57
N VAL A 611 27.39 10.85 -8.45
CA VAL A 611 27.52 10.98 -9.92
C VAL A 611 26.35 11.79 -10.51
N PRO A 612 26.32 13.14 -10.35
CA PRO A 612 25.20 14.00 -10.75
C PRO A 612 24.73 13.82 -12.19
N HIS A 613 25.67 13.61 -13.11
CA HIS A 613 25.39 13.52 -14.55
C HIS A 613 24.75 12.20 -15.00
N LEU A 614 24.71 11.19 -14.12
CA LEU A 614 23.99 9.94 -14.34
C LEU A 614 22.64 9.91 -13.62
N ALA A 615 22.36 10.85 -12.73
CA ALA A 615 21.11 10.96 -12.01
C ALA A 615 20.07 11.74 -12.84
N LEU A 616 19.50 11.06 -13.83
CA LEU A 616 18.55 11.64 -14.78
C LEU A 616 17.11 11.63 -14.24
N ALA A 617 16.71 10.54 -13.60
CA ALA A 617 15.39 10.28 -13.03
C ALA A 617 15.52 9.43 -11.76
N SER A 618 14.45 9.28 -10.97
CA SER A 618 14.44 8.46 -9.75
C SER A 618 14.89 7.01 -9.96
N SER A 619 14.57 6.42 -11.12
CA SER A 619 14.97 5.08 -11.53
C SER A 619 16.42 4.95 -11.98
N SER A 620 17.18 6.04 -12.05
CA SER A 620 18.56 5.95 -12.51
C SER A 620 19.34 5.03 -11.58
N GLU A 621 20.13 4.14 -12.18
CA GLU A 621 20.95 3.17 -11.47
C GLU A 621 22.40 3.24 -11.95
N ILE A 622 23.32 2.92 -11.05
CA ILE A 622 24.72 2.67 -11.40
C ILE A 622 25.17 1.32 -10.83
N ARG A 623 26.30 0.80 -11.34
CA ARG A 623 26.84 -0.50 -10.92
C ARG A 623 28.18 -0.34 -10.23
N ALA A 624 28.34 -1.03 -9.11
CA ALA A 624 29.59 -1.15 -8.37
C ALA A 624 29.84 -2.62 -8.03
N TYR A 625 31.04 -2.93 -7.58
CA TYR A 625 31.50 -4.30 -7.37
C TYR A 625 32.17 -4.45 -6.03
N ILE A 626 32.05 -5.65 -5.45
CA ILE A 626 32.60 -5.97 -4.14
C ILE A 626 33.19 -7.38 -4.14
N GLN A 627 34.33 -7.57 -3.49
CA GLN A 627 35.04 -8.86 -3.41
C GLN A 627 35.87 -8.97 -2.13
N THR A 628 36.16 -10.20 -1.68
CA THR A 628 37.02 -10.44 -0.52
C THR A 628 38.50 -10.56 -0.92
N ASP A 629 39.39 -10.11 -0.04
CA ASP A 629 40.84 -10.21 -0.23
C ASP A 629 41.32 -11.66 -0.30
N ALA A 630 40.68 -12.56 0.45
CA ALA A 630 40.92 -14.00 0.37
C ALA A 630 40.70 -14.54 -1.05
N ALA A 631 39.60 -14.15 -1.70
CA ALA A 631 39.32 -14.54 -3.08
C ALA A 631 40.33 -13.94 -4.08
N ARG A 632 40.72 -12.68 -3.89
CA ARG A 632 41.76 -12.02 -4.73
C ARG A 632 43.10 -12.73 -4.64
N LYS A 633 43.51 -13.15 -3.45
CA LYS A 633 44.75 -13.93 -3.22
C LYS A 633 44.65 -15.34 -3.83
N ALA A 634 43.50 -15.99 -3.70
CA ALA A 634 43.26 -17.33 -4.25
C ALA A 634 43.29 -17.36 -5.79
N ALA A 635 42.94 -16.26 -6.46
CA ALA A 635 42.95 -16.11 -7.92
C ALA A 635 44.36 -16.08 -8.58
N LYS A 636 45.45 -16.32 -7.82
CA LYS A 636 46.84 -16.47 -8.28
C LYS A 636 47.33 -15.37 -9.24
N GLY A 637 47.65 -14.19 -8.70
CA GLY A 637 48.90 -13.50 -9.04
C GLY A 637 48.99 -12.56 -10.25
N THR A 638 47.92 -12.21 -10.96
CA THR A 638 47.97 -11.01 -11.84
C THR A 638 46.58 -10.42 -12.03
N LEU A 639 46.16 -9.57 -11.07
CA LEU A 639 45.01 -8.69 -11.27
C LEU A 639 45.27 -7.86 -12.54
N LYS A 640 44.41 -7.99 -13.55
CA LYS A 640 44.60 -7.28 -14.84
C LYS A 640 44.33 -5.78 -14.74
N GLN A 641 43.65 -5.36 -13.67
CA GLN A 641 43.20 -3.99 -13.38
C GLN A 641 43.25 -3.74 -11.86
N PRO A 642 43.19 -2.47 -11.40
CA PRO A 642 43.09 -2.15 -9.97
C PRO A 642 41.96 -2.89 -9.25
N PHE A 643 40.87 -3.19 -9.97
CA PHE A 643 39.79 -4.06 -9.54
C PHE A 643 39.42 -5.03 -10.69
N ASP A 644 39.52 -6.34 -10.45
CA ASP A 644 39.21 -7.37 -11.46
C ASP A 644 37.89 -8.06 -11.10
N VAL A 645 36.85 -7.89 -11.93
CA VAL A 645 35.52 -8.46 -11.69
C VAL A 645 35.43 -9.96 -11.92
N SER A 646 36.48 -10.59 -12.47
CA SER A 646 36.51 -12.03 -12.74
C SER A 646 36.88 -12.88 -11.52
N VAL A 647 37.33 -12.25 -10.42
CA VAL A 647 37.68 -12.95 -9.17
C VAL A 647 36.46 -13.70 -8.61
N PRO A 648 36.60 -15.00 -8.27
CA PRO A 648 35.51 -15.77 -7.66
C PRO A 648 34.92 -15.08 -6.42
N GLY A 649 33.60 -15.13 -6.26
CA GLY A 649 32.88 -14.44 -5.18
C GLY A 649 32.69 -12.94 -5.37
N THR A 650 33.12 -12.34 -6.49
CA THR A 650 32.81 -10.93 -6.79
C THR A 650 31.31 -10.76 -7.01
N MET A 651 30.70 -9.82 -6.29
CA MET A 651 29.29 -9.46 -6.42
C MET A 651 29.13 -8.16 -7.22
N LYS A 652 28.13 -8.12 -8.11
CA LYS A 652 27.68 -6.91 -8.82
C LYS A 652 26.54 -6.28 -8.04
N LEU A 653 26.74 -5.05 -7.58
CA LEU A 653 25.76 -4.29 -6.82
C LEU A 653 25.08 -3.24 -7.69
N THR A 654 23.84 -2.92 -7.35
CA THR A 654 23.04 -1.87 -7.98
C THR A 654 22.89 -0.71 -7.01
N GLY A 655 23.37 0.47 -7.40
CA GLY A 655 23.19 1.70 -6.65
C GLY A 655 21.95 2.41 -7.14
N ALA A 656 21.12 2.88 -6.21
CA ALA A 656 19.87 3.58 -6.49
C ALA A 656 19.89 4.99 -5.85
N LEU A 657 19.12 5.92 -6.41
CA LEU A 657 18.97 7.30 -5.92
C LEU A 657 17.99 7.38 -4.74
N LYS A 658 18.21 6.56 -3.72
CA LYS A 658 17.48 6.57 -2.46
C LYS A 658 18.38 6.13 -1.32
N ASP A 659 18.05 6.55 -0.11
CA ASP A 659 18.76 6.07 1.08
C ASP A 659 18.44 4.57 1.27
N GLN A 660 19.48 3.81 1.62
CA GLN A 660 19.38 2.36 1.80
C GLN A 660 19.23 2.02 3.28
N SER A 661 18.23 1.21 3.64
CA SER A 661 18.09 0.72 5.00
C SER A 661 19.27 -0.20 5.37
N ALA A 662 19.74 -0.08 6.62
CA ALA A 662 20.76 -0.98 7.16
C ALA A 662 20.11 -2.23 7.75
N VAL A 663 20.62 -3.42 7.41
CA VAL A 663 20.28 -4.65 8.15
C VAL A 663 21.05 -4.65 9.46
N VAL A 664 20.33 -4.90 10.56
CA VAL A 664 20.88 -4.95 11.92
C VAL A 664 20.88 -6.41 12.38
N PRO A 665 22.05 -7.00 12.72
CA PRO A 665 22.12 -8.37 13.20
C PRO A 665 21.54 -8.50 14.62
N VAL A 666 21.11 -9.72 14.96
CA VAL A 666 20.59 -10.04 16.30
C VAL A 666 21.62 -9.72 17.40
N GLY A 667 21.15 -9.17 18.52
CA GLY A 667 22.02 -8.74 19.63
C GLY A 667 22.57 -7.32 19.49
N TYR A 668 22.26 -6.63 18.40
CA TYR A 668 22.62 -5.23 18.17
C TYR A 668 21.38 -4.34 18.05
N GLN A 669 21.53 -3.09 18.46
CA GLN A 669 20.60 -2.00 18.15
C GLN A 669 21.28 -1.00 17.20
N LEU A 670 20.52 -0.40 16.29
CA LEU A 670 21.00 0.71 15.48
C LEU A 670 20.80 2.02 16.25
N ASN A 671 21.87 2.78 16.51
CA ASN A 671 21.73 4.06 17.23
C ASN A 671 21.05 5.12 16.34
N ASP A 672 21.64 5.38 15.17
CA ASP A 672 21.11 6.31 14.17
C ASP A 672 21.18 5.70 12.76
N SER A 673 20.22 6.06 11.91
CA SER A 673 20.20 5.63 10.51
C SER A 673 21.44 6.15 9.79
N PRO A 674 22.14 5.33 8.98
CA PRO A 674 23.30 5.80 8.24
C PRO A 674 22.86 6.82 7.19
N GLN A 675 23.27 8.07 7.37
CA GLN A 675 22.99 9.17 6.46
C GLN A 675 24.30 9.86 6.06
N ALA A 676 24.35 10.35 4.82
CA ALA A 676 25.41 11.24 4.38
C ALA A 676 25.23 12.61 5.06
N PRO A 677 26.31 13.36 5.36
CA PRO A 677 26.27 14.66 6.03
C PRO A 677 25.85 15.78 5.06
N THR A 678 24.79 15.54 4.29
CA THR A 678 24.30 16.40 3.23
C THR A 678 22.78 16.50 3.32
N ASN A 679 22.28 17.69 3.05
CA ASN A 679 20.86 17.99 3.06
C ASN A 679 20.29 17.97 1.63
N GLN A 680 21.08 17.53 0.64
CA GLN A 680 20.60 17.38 -0.73
C GLN A 680 19.89 16.02 -0.90
N PRO A 681 18.69 16.01 -1.51
CA PRO A 681 18.03 14.77 -1.90
C PRO A 681 18.95 13.94 -2.81
N PRO A 682 18.93 12.60 -2.72
CA PRO A 682 19.79 11.73 -3.53
C PRO A 682 19.73 12.04 -5.03
N LEU A 683 18.54 12.30 -5.59
CA LEU A 683 18.38 12.66 -7.01
C LEU A 683 19.00 14.02 -7.35
N GLU A 684 18.88 15.01 -6.47
CA GLU A 684 19.46 16.35 -6.68
C GLU A 684 20.98 16.33 -6.57
N GLU A 685 21.55 15.59 -5.62
CA GLU A 685 22.99 15.42 -5.48
C GLU A 685 23.57 14.46 -6.54
N GLY A 686 22.76 13.51 -7.01
CA GLY A 686 23.19 12.35 -7.77
C GLY A 686 23.91 11.30 -6.91
N ARG A 687 23.52 11.17 -5.65
CA ARG A 687 24.06 10.22 -4.69
C ARG A 687 23.37 8.87 -4.82
N PHE A 688 24.08 7.88 -5.33
CA PHE A 688 23.59 6.51 -5.43
C PHE A 688 24.06 5.71 -4.21
N GLY A 689 23.10 5.24 -3.41
CA GLY A 689 23.37 4.44 -2.22
C GLY A 689 23.45 2.95 -2.52
N PHE A 690 24.45 2.28 -1.96
CA PHE A 690 24.65 0.83 -2.02
C PHE A 690 24.58 0.20 -0.63
N SER A 691 24.02 -1.01 -0.56
CA SER A 691 23.92 -1.81 0.66
C SER A 691 24.07 -3.30 0.33
N ILE A 692 24.85 -4.03 1.11
CA ILE A 692 25.06 -5.47 0.95
C ILE A 692 25.24 -6.13 2.33
N PRO A 693 24.39 -7.08 2.73
CA PRO A 693 24.58 -7.85 3.96
C PRO A 693 25.89 -8.64 3.93
N LEU A 694 26.61 -8.65 5.05
CA LEU A 694 27.77 -9.53 5.27
C LEU A 694 27.27 -10.84 5.87
N ILE A 695 27.46 -11.96 5.18
CA ILE A 695 26.92 -13.27 5.60
C ILE A 695 28.03 -14.31 5.76
N LEU A 696 27.76 -15.34 6.55
CA LEU A 696 28.60 -16.52 6.66
C LEU A 696 28.32 -17.49 5.51
N GLY A 697 29.28 -18.34 5.18
CA GLY A 697 29.15 -19.34 4.13
C GLY A 697 30.47 -19.77 3.50
N ASP A 698 30.37 -20.69 2.55
CA ASP A 698 31.52 -21.20 1.82
C ASP A 698 32.01 -20.22 0.73
N PRO A 699 33.34 -20.09 0.53
CA PRO A 699 33.89 -19.26 -0.54
C PRO A 699 33.35 -19.67 -1.93
N PRO A 700 32.74 -18.75 -2.69
CA PRO A 700 32.20 -19.08 -4.00
C PRO A 700 33.29 -19.47 -5.00
N ALA A 701 33.03 -20.51 -5.80
CA ALA A 701 33.94 -20.96 -6.85
C ALA A 701 33.86 -20.13 -8.15
N ILE A 702 32.83 -19.29 -8.29
CA ILE A 702 32.58 -18.47 -9.50
C ILE A 702 32.39 -17.00 -9.14
N SER A 703 32.60 -16.10 -10.11
CA SER A 703 32.25 -14.67 -9.97
C SER A 703 30.79 -14.46 -10.37
N TYR A 704 30.07 -13.65 -9.59
CA TYR A 704 28.68 -13.23 -9.86
C TYR A 704 28.61 -11.89 -10.60
N ALA A 705 29.75 -11.36 -11.04
CA ALA A 705 29.86 -10.04 -11.66
C ALA A 705 30.19 -10.06 -13.16
N ASN A 706 30.27 -11.25 -13.78
CA ASN A 706 30.60 -11.43 -15.19
C ASN A 706 29.35 -11.78 -16.03
N LYS A 707 29.49 -11.81 -17.36
CA LYS A 707 28.39 -12.16 -18.28
C LYS A 707 27.81 -13.57 -18.05
N ALA A 708 28.61 -14.52 -17.55
CA ALA A 708 28.12 -15.87 -17.28
C ALA A 708 27.15 -15.88 -16.08
N ALA A 709 27.34 -14.98 -15.11
CA ALA A 709 26.46 -14.82 -13.98
C ALA A 709 25.07 -14.27 -14.34
N GLU A 710 24.96 -13.48 -15.43
CA GLU A 710 23.67 -12.93 -15.89
C GLU A 710 22.70 -14.01 -16.39
N ALA A 711 23.19 -15.22 -16.68
CA ALA A 711 22.37 -16.37 -17.07
C ALA A 711 21.95 -17.26 -15.89
N LEU A 712 22.41 -16.96 -14.66
CA LEU A 712 22.05 -17.73 -13.47
C LEU A 712 20.67 -17.29 -12.93
N PRO A 713 19.87 -18.21 -12.37
CA PRO A 713 18.65 -17.82 -11.66
C PRO A 713 19.02 -17.02 -10.41
N ALA A 714 18.13 -16.10 -9.99
CA ALA A 714 18.36 -15.24 -8.82
C ALA A 714 18.67 -16.05 -7.54
N SER A 715 18.09 -17.24 -7.39
CA SER A 715 18.34 -18.16 -6.27
C SER A 715 19.76 -18.74 -6.22
N ALA A 716 20.54 -18.66 -7.30
CA ALA A 716 21.93 -19.12 -7.35
C ALA A 716 22.93 -18.01 -6.94
N ILE A 717 22.45 -16.78 -6.72
CA ILE A 717 23.25 -15.64 -6.27
C ILE A 717 23.04 -15.48 -4.76
N PRO A 718 24.11 -15.48 -3.94
CA PRO A 718 23.98 -15.26 -2.50
C PRO A 718 23.32 -13.92 -2.19
N GLU A 719 22.46 -13.88 -1.15
CA GLU A 719 21.76 -12.66 -0.72
C GLU A 719 22.70 -11.62 -0.07
N GLY A 720 23.94 -12.00 0.23
CA GLY A 720 24.95 -11.13 0.82
C GLY A 720 26.36 -11.49 0.36
N LEU A 721 27.34 -10.68 0.75
CA LEU A 721 28.75 -11.00 0.56
C LEU A 721 29.18 -12.04 1.61
N ILE A 722 29.63 -13.20 1.14
CA ILE A 722 30.18 -14.26 1.99
C ILE A 722 31.54 -13.82 2.54
N VAL A 723 31.67 -13.75 3.86
CA VAL A 723 32.87 -13.28 4.58
C VAL A 723 33.14 -14.12 5.83
N LYS A 724 34.39 -14.08 6.29
CA LYS A 724 34.82 -14.58 7.60
C LYS A 724 35.32 -13.45 8.48
N THR A 725 35.32 -13.66 9.80
CA THR A 725 35.88 -12.70 10.75
C THR A 725 37.35 -12.45 10.44
N GLY A 726 37.73 -11.18 10.29
CA GLY A 726 39.08 -10.76 9.93
C GLY A 726 39.32 -10.58 8.43
N ASP A 727 38.38 -10.93 7.56
CA ASP A 727 38.49 -10.69 6.12
C ASP A 727 38.62 -9.20 5.79
N ILE A 728 39.35 -8.90 4.72
CA ILE A 728 39.37 -7.57 4.11
C ILE A 728 38.46 -7.60 2.89
N VAL A 729 37.52 -6.66 2.81
CA VAL A 729 36.58 -6.52 1.69
C VAL A 729 36.99 -5.32 0.85
N HIS A 730 37.07 -5.50 -0.46
CA HIS A 730 37.42 -4.48 -1.45
C HIS A 730 36.18 -4.02 -2.20
N LEU A 731 35.93 -2.72 -2.24
CA LEU A 731 34.89 -2.06 -3.02
C LEU A 731 35.49 -1.43 -4.28
N GLY A 732 34.78 -1.49 -5.40
CA GLY A 732 35.22 -0.94 -6.67
C GLY A 732 34.07 -0.34 -7.48
N TYR A 733 34.19 0.94 -7.81
CA TYR A 733 33.29 1.63 -8.74
C TYR A 733 34.04 1.99 -10.03
N PRO A 734 33.67 1.41 -11.19
CA PRO A 734 34.23 1.81 -12.48
C PRO A 734 33.48 3.03 -13.03
N TYR A 735 34.23 3.98 -13.59
CA TYR A 735 33.67 5.15 -14.24
C TYR A 735 34.44 5.54 -15.50
N LYS A 736 33.81 6.30 -16.38
CA LYS A 736 34.45 6.91 -17.55
C LYS A 736 34.84 8.35 -17.24
N ASP A 737 36.05 8.76 -17.60
CA ASP A 737 36.45 10.17 -17.56
C ASP A 737 35.82 10.97 -18.73
N ALA A 738 36.09 12.28 -18.78
CA ALA A 738 35.55 13.17 -19.81
C ALA A 738 35.99 12.76 -21.24
N GLU A 739 37.12 12.08 -21.36
CA GLU A 739 37.68 11.53 -22.60
C GLU A 739 37.17 10.11 -22.92
N GLY A 740 36.36 9.51 -22.03
CA GLY A 740 35.73 8.20 -22.22
C GLY A 740 36.58 7.00 -21.78
N LYS A 741 37.74 7.21 -21.15
CA LYS A 741 38.62 6.15 -20.61
C LYS A 741 38.09 5.65 -19.27
N VAL A 742 38.16 4.32 -19.07
CA VAL A 742 37.68 3.66 -17.85
C VAL A 742 38.71 3.77 -16.74
N ASN A 743 38.28 4.31 -15.59
CA ASN A 743 39.04 4.43 -14.36
C ASN A 743 38.26 3.77 -13.19
N TRP A 744 38.93 3.52 -12.06
CA TRP A 744 38.34 2.87 -10.89
C TRP A 744 38.50 3.73 -9.65
N LYS A 745 37.44 3.85 -8.85
CA LYS A 745 37.50 4.28 -7.45
C LYS A 745 37.41 3.03 -6.56
N THR A 746 38.30 2.88 -5.60
CA THR A 746 38.35 1.71 -4.73
C THR A 746 38.58 2.08 -3.28
N THR A 747 38.01 1.32 -2.37
CA THR A 747 38.31 1.39 -0.93
C THR A 747 38.20 0.00 -0.31
N GLN A 748 38.66 -0.16 0.92
CA GLN A 748 38.67 -1.44 1.63
C GLN A 748 38.22 -1.29 3.07
N LEU A 749 37.69 -2.37 3.65
CA LEU A 749 37.29 -2.42 5.05
C LEU A 749 37.54 -3.80 5.64
N LYS A 750 37.70 -3.84 6.97
CA LYS A 750 37.98 -5.06 7.73
C LYS A 750 36.73 -5.59 8.41
N VAL A 751 36.45 -6.88 8.23
CA VAL A 751 35.29 -7.57 8.82
C VAL A 751 35.61 -7.99 10.26
N THR A 752 34.67 -7.75 11.17
CA THR A 752 34.73 -8.10 12.59
C THR A 752 33.46 -8.86 13.02
N SER A 753 33.50 -9.48 14.19
CA SER A 753 32.35 -10.15 14.80
C SER A 753 32.42 -9.99 16.33
N HIS A 754 31.28 -10.18 16.99
CA HIS A 754 31.22 -10.18 18.46
C HIS A 754 30.40 -11.39 18.95
N GLY A 755 30.82 -11.96 20.07
CA GLY A 755 30.17 -13.09 20.72
C GLY A 755 29.22 -12.69 21.85
N PHE A 756 28.07 -13.35 21.96
CA PHE A 756 27.07 -13.10 23.01
C PHE A 756 26.67 -14.39 23.73
N LEU A 757 26.83 -14.45 25.05
CA LEU A 757 26.36 -15.56 25.90
C LEU A 757 24.98 -15.27 26.49
N ASN A 758 24.02 -16.17 26.30
CA ASN A 758 22.73 -16.17 26.98
C ASN A 758 22.54 -17.46 27.79
N VAL A 759 22.05 -17.31 29.03
CA VAL A 759 21.65 -18.43 29.91
C VAL A 759 20.18 -18.23 30.26
N MET A 760 19.34 -19.15 29.80
CA MET A 760 17.91 -18.93 29.69
C MET A 760 17.09 -20.15 30.12
N ASP A 761 15.78 -19.92 30.21
CA ASP A 761 14.78 -20.94 30.41
C ASP A 761 14.56 -21.80 29.14
N GLY A 762 13.67 -22.80 29.25
CA GLY A 762 13.41 -23.75 28.16
C GLY A 762 12.77 -23.18 26.89
N ASN A 763 12.40 -21.91 26.89
CA ASN A 763 11.83 -21.23 25.71
C ASN A 763 12.80 -20.22 25.08
N TYR A 764 14.04 -20.10 25.58
CA TYR A 764 15.04 -19.15 25.08
C TYR A 764 14.53 -17.68 25.02
N ASN A 765 13.65 -17.30 25.95
CA ASN A 765 13.05 -15.96 25.95
C ASN A 765 13.26 -15.19 27.27
N THR A 766 13.54 -15.89 28.37
CA THR A 766 13.75 -15.27 29.68
C THR A 766 15.13 -15.65 30.22
N THR A 767 15.90 -14.66 30.68
CA THR A 767 17.18 -14.90 31.35
C THR A 767 16.94 -15.67 32.64
N LEU A 768 17.68 -16.77 32.84
CA LEU A 768 17.52 -17.63 34.01
C LEU A 768 18.44 -17.12 35.13
N THR A 769 17.86 -16.59 36.20
CA THR A 769 18.59 -16.10 37.39
C THR A 769 18.55 -17.09 38.56
N ARG A 770 17.60 -18.01 38.55
CA ARG A 770 17.40 -19.04 39.57
C ARG A 770 16.98 -20.36 38.92
N ALA A 771 17.39 -21.47 39.51
CA ALA A 771 16.98 -22.81 39.08
C ALA A 771 16.92 -23.76 40.28
N PHE A 772 16.17 -24.84 40.14
CA PHE A 772 16.08 -25.91 41.13
C PHE A 772 16.85 -27.14 40.66
N VAL A 773 17.33 -27.95 41.62
CA VAL A 773 17.96 -29.23 41.31
C VAL A 773 16.94 -30.12 40.59
N GLY A 774 17.33 -30.67 39.44
CA GLY A 774 16.47 -31.42 38.51
C GLY A 774 15.99 -30.62 37.29
N GLU A 775 16.09 -29.29 37.30
CA GLU A 775 15.72 -28.45 36.15
C GLU A 775 16.83 -28.38 35.10
N LYS A 776 16.47 -27.92 33.89
CA LYS A 776 17.39 -27.77 32.76
C LYS A 776 17.75 -26.31 32.54
N VAL A 777 19.05 -26.04 32.40
CA VAL A 777 19.61 -24.75 32.01
C VAL A 777 19.87 -24.77 30.52
N HIS A 778 19.34 -23.78 29.79
CA HIS A 778 19.52 -23.65 28.36
C HIS A 778 20.56 -22.55 28.08
N VAL A 779 21.57 -22.88 27.30
CA VAL A 779 22.66 -21.96 26.96
C VAL A 779 22.65 -21.71 25.46
N ARG A 780 22.81 -20.43 25.08
CA ARG A 780 22.99 -19.99 23.69
C ARG A 780 24.22 -19.09 23.61
N VAL A 781 25.14 -19.38 22.71
CA VAL A 781 26.24 -18.49 22.31
C VAL A 781 25.99 -18.07 20.88
N ILE A 782 25.94 -16.77 20.61
CA ILE A 782 25.89 -16.22 19.25
C ILE A 782 27.27 -15.65 18.99
N ASP A 783 28.12 -16.34 18.23
CA ASP A 783 29.45 -15.84 17.84
C ASP A 783 29.79 -16.30 16.40
N PRO A 784 29.57 -15.42 15.41
CA PRO A 784 29.95 -15.69 14.02
C PRO A 784 31.43 -16.00 13.82
N GLY A 785 32.30 -15.59 14.75
CA GLY A 785 33.75 -15.85 14.66
C GLY A 785 34.14 -17.30 14.94
N LEU A 786 33.22 -18.12 15.48
CA LEU A 786 33.44 -19.55 15.69
C LEU A 786 33.12 -20.39 14.44
N ASP A 787 32.43 -19.82 13.45
CA ASP A 787 32.15 -20.48 12.17
C ASP A 787 33.40 -20.49 11.29
N THR A 788 34.02 -21.66 11.16
CA THR A 788 35.29 -21.86 10.46
C THR A 788 35.21 -22.93 9.38
N SER A 789 34.24 -23.85 9.47
CA SER A 789 34.09 -25.00 8.57
C SER A 789 32.70 -25.08 7.92
N ALA A 790 32.56 -25.88 6.87
CA ALA A 790 31.28 -26.11 6.18
C ALA A 790 30.31 -27.03 6.95
N ALA A 791 30.79 -27.65 8.03
CA ALA A 791 30.00 -28.48 8.92
C ALA A 791 29.63 -27.68 10.17
N ARG A 792 28.66 -28.19 10.95
CA ARG A 792 28.31 -27.59 12.24
C ARG A 792 29.54 -27.55 13.15
N ASP A 793 29.97 -26.35 13.51
CA ASP A 793 31.10 -26.15 14.39
C ASP A 793 30.71 -26.33 15.88
N SER A 794 31.71 -26.39 16.76
CA SER A 794 31.51 -26.45 18.21
C SER A 794 32.17 -25.27 18.93
N GLY A 795 31.53 -24.82 20.00
CA GLY A 795 32.07 -23.85 20.95
C GLY A 795 32.02 -24.43 22.36
N SER A 796 32.65 -23.78 23.34
CA SER A 796 32.58 -24.22 24.74
C SER A 796 32.26 -23.07 25.69
N VAL A 797 31.56 -23.39 26.77
CA VAL A 797 31.37 -22.51 27.93
C VAL A 797 31.95 -23.17 29.17
N THR A 798 32.46 -22.38 30.11
CA THR A 798 32.95 -22.89 31.39
C THR A 798 31.84 -22.81 32.43
N LEU A 799 31.49 -23.95 33.02
CA LEU A 799 30.54 -24.09 34.13
C LEU A 799 31.31 -24.19 35.45
N LYS A 800 30.92 -23.41 36.47
CA LYS A 800 31.50 -23.46 37.82
C LYS A 800 30.41 -23.39 38.88
N SER A 801 30.46 -24.24 39.91
CA SER A 801 29.64 -24.12 41.11
C SER A 801 30.45 -23.55 42.27
N THR A 802 29.78 -22.88 43.21
CA THR A 802 30.39 -22.45 44.49
C THR A 802 30.83 -23.62 45.37
N SER A 803 30.25 -24.81 45.20
CA SER A 803 30.66 -26.04 45.88
C SER A 803 31.92 -26.70 45.30
N GLY A 804 32.49 -26.16 44.21
CA GLY A 804 33.78 -26.57 43.67
C GLY A 804 33.74 -27.42 42.39
N ALA A 805 32.57 -27.69 41.82
CA ALA A 805 32.44 -28.37 40.52
C ALA A 805 32.83 -27.40 39.39
N SER A 806 33.69 -27.83 38.45
CA SER A 806 34.10 -27.02 37.29
C SER A 806 34.32 -27.90 36.07
N THR A 807 33.78 -27.52 34.92
CA THR A 807 34.05 -28.20 33.64
C THR A 807 33.82 -27.27 32.46
N GLU A 808 34.43 -27.58 31.32
CA GLU A 808 33.98 -27.06 30.03
C GLU A 808 32.79 -27.87 29.53
N TYR A 809 31.82 -27.17 28.93
CA TYR A 809 30.63 -27.75 28.34
C TYR A 809 30.56 -27.33 26.88
N GLU A 810 30.59 -28.32 25.99
CA GLU A 810 30.54 -28.14 24.55
C GLU A 810 29.13 -27.76 24.09
N LEU A 811 29.05 -26.71 23.28
CA LEU A 811 27.87 -26.27 22.55
C LEU A 811 28.05 -26.61 21.08
N ARG A 812 26.97 -26.93 20.40
CA ARG A 812 26.99 -27.16 18.94
C ARG A 812 26.22 -26.08 18.23
N GLU A 813 26.76 -25.67 17.09
CA GLU A 813 26.09 -24.77 16.16
C GLU A 813 24.71 -25.35 15.80
N THR A 814 23.67 -24.53 15.64
CA THR A 814 22.32 -25.02 15.35
C THR A 814 22.21 -25.59 13.95
N GLU A 815 22.82 -24.91 12.98
CA GLU A 815 22.89 -25.23 11.55
C GLU A 815 24.26 -24.77 11.04
N PRO A 816 24.85 -25.37 9.99
CA PRO A 816 26.11 -24.88 9.43
C PRO A 816 26.03 -23.40 9.08
N HIS A 817 27.08 -22.63 9.39
CA HIS A 817 27.17 -21.18 9.11
C HIS A 817 26.10 -20.33 9.79
N SER A 818 25.45 -20.81 10.85
CA SER A 818 24.49 -20.02 11.61
C SER A 818 25.18 -19.05 12.58
N GLY A 819 26.39 -19.36 13.04
CA GLY A 819 27.07 -18.63 14.11
C GLY A 819 26.34 -18.69 15.46
N VAL A 820 25.30 -19.54 15.58
CA VAL A 820 24.47 -19.70 16.79
C VAL A 820 24.67 -21.09 17.37
N PHE A 821 25.23 -21.17 18.57
CA PHE A 821 25.57 -22.39 19.27
C PHE A 821 24.62 -22.60 20.45
N LYS A 822 23.94 -23.74 20.50
CA LYS A 822 22.99 -24.07 21.59
C LYS A 822 23.42 -25.32 22.34
N GLY A 823 23.13 -25.34 23.63
CA GLY A 823 23.35 -26.51 24.50
C GLY A 823 22.42 -26.48 25.70
N VAL A 824 22.18 -27.64 26.29
CA VAL A 824 21.24 -27.83 27.40
C VAL A 824 21.81 -28.85 28.38
N PHE A 825 21.88 -28.49 29.66
CA PHE A 825 22.28 -29.40 30.73
C PHE A 825 21.29 -29.39 31.89
N ALA A 826 21.08 -30.54 32.51
CA ALA A 826 20.29 -30.66 33.73
C ALA A 826 21.14 -30.30 34.96
N ILE A 827 20.52 -29.84 36.03
CA ILE A 827 21.17 -29.61 37.33
C ILE A 827 21.00 -30.88 38.18
N SER A 828 22.09 -31.47 38.66
CA SER A 828 22.07 -32.66 39.51
C SER A 828 22.60 -32.37 40.91
N TYR A 829 22.16 -33.13 41.91
CA TYR A 829 22.65 -32.96 43.28
C TYR A 829 24.04 -33.59 43.44
N ALA A 830 24.96 -32.90 44.12
CA ALA A 830 26.32 -33.37 44.36
C ALA A 830 26.48 -34.07 45.72
N ASP A 831 27.17 -35.21 45.75
CA ASP A 831 27.59 -35.91 46.97
C ASP A 831 28.70 -35.16 47.76
N ASP A 832 29.01 -35.62 48.97
CA ASP A 832 29.93 -34.94 49.90
C ASP A 832 31.37 -34.77 49.35
N LYS A 833 31.81 -35.63 48.42
CA LYS A 833 33.10 -35.53 47.72
C LYS A 833 32.89 -35.50 46.20
N LEU A 834 33.19 -34.37 45.57
CA LEU A 834 33.21 -34.24 44.10
C LEU A 834 34.47 -34.94 43.52
N PRO A 835 34.36 -35.71 42.43
CA PRO A 835 35.51 -36.30 41.76
C PRO A 835 36.38 -35.22 41.10
N SER A 836 37.68 -35.51 40.90
CA SER A 836 38.62 -34.55 40.29
C SER A 836 38.30 -34.24 38.82
N GLU A 837 37.64 -35.18 38.12
CA GLU A 837 37.09 -35.01 36.77
C GLU A 837 35.59 -35.36 36.80
N LEU A 838 34.76 -34.47 36.25
CA LEU A 838 33.30 -34.66 36.23
C LEU A 838 32.91 -35.61 35.08
N PRO A 839 31.92 -36.51 35.29
CA PRO A 839 31.34 -37.28 34.20
C PRO A 839 30.64 -36.35 33.20
N PRO A 840 30.37 -36.79 31.95
CA PRO A 840 29.77 -35.94 30.92
C PRO A 840 28.48 -35.27 31.40
N VAL A 841 28.51 -33.94 31.53
CA VAL A 841 27.40 -33.12 32.06
C VAL A 841 26.13 -33.27 31.23
N ALA A 842 26.26 -33.47 29.92
CA ALA A 842 25.11 -33.70 29.03
C ALA A 842 24.28 -34.94 29.41
N LEU A 843 24.91 -35.95 30.05
CA LEU A 843 24.26 -37.21 30.43
C LEU A 843 23.91 -37.26 31.92
N ASN A 844 24.73 -36.66 32.78
CA ASN A 844 24.66 -36.83 34.24
C ASN A 844 24.21 -35.57 35.00
N GLY A 845 24.01 -34.46 34.27
CA GLY A 845 23.75 -33.15 34.84
C GLY A 845 25.00 -32.51 35.47
N PHE A 846 24.92 -31.20 35.70
CA PHE A 846 25.97 -30.43 36.36
C PHE A 846 25.76 -30.49 37.88
N PRO A 847 26.73 -31.03 38.66
CA PRO A 847 26.54 -31.31 40.07
C PRO A 847 26.62 -30.05 40.93
N VAL A 848 25.61 -29.82 41.76
CA VAL A 848 25.50 -28.67 42.68
C VAL A 848 24.94 -29.06 44.04
N ARG A 849 25.12 -28.21 45.04
CA ARG A 849 24.49 -28.28 46.37
C ARG A 849 23.40 -27.22 46.50
N TYR A 850 22.46 -27.43 47.41
CA TYR A 850 21.41 -26.45 47.69
C TYR A 850 22.00 -25.13 48.19
N GLY A 851 21.64 -24.02 47.52
CA GLY A 851 22.19 -22.70 47.78
C GLY A 851 23.45 -22.36 46.98
N ASP A 852 23.90 -23.22 46.07
CA ASP A 852 25.03 -22.91 45.19
C ASP A 852 24.69 -21.84 44.14
N ASP A 853 25.69 -21.10 43.69
CA ASP A 853 25.61 -20.35 42.44
C ASP A 853 26.29 -21.14 41.32
N ILE A 854 25.57 -21.38 40.23
CA ILE A 854 26.15 -21.87 38.96
C ILE A 854 26.59 -20.65 38.16
N SER A 855 27.89 -20.51 37.94
CA SER A 855 28.45 -19.54 36.99
C SER A 855 28.67 -20.21 35.63
N VAL A 856 27.96 -19.75 34.61
CA VAL A 856 28.21 -20.09 33.21
C VAL A 856 29.00 -18.94 32.60
N SER A 857 30.18 -19.21 32.07
CA SER A 857 31.06 -18.18 31.51
C SER A 857 31.55 -18.52 30.11
N TYR A 858 31.69 -17.49 29.29
CA TYR A 858 32.16 -17.56 27.92
C TYR A 858 33.22 -16.50 27.69
N LYS A 859 34.38 -16.91 27.17
CA LYS A 859 35.52 -16.03 26.94
C LYS A 859 35.50 -15.55 25.48
N THR A 860 35.29 -14.25 25.30
CA THR A 860 35.49 -13.56 24.02
C THR A 860 36.90 -12.95 23.97
N PRO A 861 37.39 -12.50 22.81
CA PRO A 861 38.66 -11.76 22.71
C PRO A 861 38.71 -10.49 23.58
N GLU A 862 37.55 -9.87 23.84
CA GLU A 862 37.45 -8.61 24.59
C GLU A 862 37.23 -8.81 26.10
N GLU A 863 36.46 -9.83 26.49
CA GLU A 863 36.03 -10.03 27.88
C GLU A 863 35.59 -11.47 28.20
N VAL A 864 35.45 -11.77 29.49
CA VAL A 864 34.75 -12.98 29.96
C VAL A 864 33.33 -12.60 30.37
N GLN A 865 32.34 -13.03 29.60
CA GLN A 865 30.92 -12.89 29.96
C GLN A 865 30.56 -13.99 30.94
N ALA A 866 29.93 -13.67 32.08
CA ALA A 866 29.55 -14.66 33.08
C ALA A 866 28.13 -14.40 33.60
N TYR A 867 27.29 -15.44 33.62
CA TYR A 867 25.94 -15.42 34.18
C TYR A 867 25.88 -16.31 35.40
N LYS A 868 25.23 -15.83 36.45
CA LYS A 868 25.00 -16.59 37.68
C LYS A 868 23.56 -17.07 37.74
N VAL A 869 23.38 -18.35 37.99
CA VAL A 869 22.09 -18.99 38.26
C VAL A 869 22.12 -19.49 39.70
N ASN A 870 21.30 -18.90 40.56
CA ASN A 870 21.22 -19.32 41.96
C ASN A 870 20.41 -20.62 42.11
N VAL A 871 20.96 -21.60 42.81
CA VAL A 871 20.31 -22.87 43.10
C VAL A 871 19.56 -22.73 44.42
N ASN A 872 18.23 -22.63 44.36
CA ASN A 872 17.41 -22.39 45.54
C ASN A 872 17.47 -23.55 46.57
N LYS A 873 17.31 -23.22 47.86
CA LYS A 873 17.22 -24.20 48.95
C LYS A 873 15.79 -24.69 49.12
N GLY A 874 15.55 -25.96 48.77
CA GLY A 874 14.23 -26.59 48.81
C GLY A 874 13.38 -26.31 47.56
N ALA A 875 12.37 -27.15 47.35
CA ALA A 875 11.34 -26.96 46.33
C ALA A 875 9.97 -26.99 47.03
N ASP A 876 9.10 -26.04 46.75
CA ASP A 876 7.70 -26.15 47.14
C ASP A 876 7.04 -27.20 46.24
N GLY A 877 6.45 -28.24 46.85
CA GLY A 877 5.60 -29.17 46.13
C GLY A 877 4.35 -28.46 45.61
N MET A 878 4.05 -28.61 44.32
CA MET A 878 2.82 -28.09 43.73
C MET A 878 1.65 -29.07 43.90
N ILE A 879 0.63 -28.63 44.63
CA ILE A 879 -0.76 -29.10 44.51
C ILE A 879 -1.55 -27.98 43.82
N GLU A 880 -2.30 -28.30 42.76
CA GLU A 880 -3.29 -27.38 42.18
C GLU A 880 -4.58 -27.37 43.02
N PRO A 881 -5.04 -26.21 43.53
CA PRO A 881 -6.33 -26.10 44.20
C PRO A 881 -7.41 -25.59 43.23
N PHE A 882 -8.38 -26.48 42.96
CA PHE A 882 -9.77 -26.28 42.53
C PHE A 882 -10.10 -25.32 41.36
N SER A 883 -10.74 -25.88 40.33
CA SER A 883 -11.66 -25.17 39.43
C SER A 883 -13.07 -25.78 39.55
N LYS A 884 -14.08 -24.95 39.31
CA LYS A 884 -15.50 -25.32 39.32
C LYS A 884 -15.73 -26.54 38.41
N ARG A 885 -16.39 -27.56 38.95
CA ARG A 885 -17.09 -28.54 38.12
C ARG A 885 -18.19 -27.81 37.35
N PHE A 886 -18.00 -27.68 36.04
CA PHE A 886 -19.14 -27.76 35.14
C PHE A 886 -19.42 -29.24 34.93
N THR A 887 -20.62 -29.66 35.28
CA THR A 887 -21.18 -30.88 34.74
C THR A 887 -21.42 -30.64 33.25
N GLY A 888 -20.50 -31.14 32.43
CA GLY A 888 -20.66 -31.33 30.97
C GLY A 888 -19.63 -30.60 30.11
N ASP A 889 -18.40 -31.14 30.03
CA ASP A 889 -17.30 -30.60 29.21
C ASP A 889 -17.52 -30.75 27.68
N GLU A 890 -18.46 -31.57 27.22
CA GLU A 890 -18.81 -31.61 25.79
C GLU A 890 -19.66 -30.41 25.35
N MET A 891 -20.57 -29.93 26.20
CA MET A 891 -21.62 -28.99 25.78
C MET A 891 -21.09 -27.56 25.61
N ALA A 892 -20.08 -27.14 26.38
CA ALA A 892 -19.47 -25.82 26.25
C ALA A 892 -18.58 -25.70 24.99
N VAL A 893 -17.90 -26.79 24.64
CA VAL A 893 -17.08 -26.91 23.43
C VAL A 893 -17.96 -26.97 22.19
N GLN A 894 -18.99 -27.83 22.21
CA GLN A 894 -20.03 -27.84 21.17
C GLN A 894 -20.70 -26.47 21.04
N THR A 895 -20.97 -25.76 22.14
CA THR A 895 -21.53 -24.39 22.06
C THR A 895 -20.57 -23.42 21.38
N SER A 896 -19.26 -23.52 21.63
CA SER A 896 -18.25 -22.65 21.00
C SER A 896 -18.07 -22.96 19.51
N PHE A 897 -18.11 -24.24 19.14
CA PHE A 897 -18.12 -24.68 17.75
C PHE A 897 -19.39 -24.25 17.02
N VAL A 898 -20.57 -24.51 17.60
CA VAL A 898 -21.86 -24.09 17.05
C VAL A 898 -21.95 -22.56 16.93
N LEU A 899 -21.44 -21.81 17.91
CA LEU A 899 -21.38 -20.35 17.81
C LEU A 899 -20.41 -19.89 16.71
N ALA A 900 -19.25 -20.53 16.57
CA ALA A 900 -18.30 -20.22 15.50
C ALA A 900 -18.89 -20.55 14.12
N GLU A 901 -19.62 -21.66 13.99
CA GLU A 901 -20.37 -22.03 12.78
C GLU A 901 -21.51 -21.04 12.50
N CYS A 902 -22.24 -20.59 13.51
CA CYS A 902 -23.26 -19.55 13.36
C CYS A 902 -22.65 -18.22 12.87
N PHE A 903 -21.52 -17.79 13.44
CA PHE A 903 -20.82 -16.60 12.96
C PHE A 903 -20.28 -16.77 11.54
N PHE A 904 -19.84 -17.98 11.19
CA PHE A 904 -19.40 -18.31 9.84
C PHE A 904 -20.55 -18.24 8.81
N GLU A 905 -21.72 -18.80 9.13
CA GLU A 905 -22.90 -18.75 8.26
C GLU A 905 -23.50 -17.34 8.18
N LEU A 906 -23.48 -16.56 9.27
CA LEU A 906 -23.84 -15.14 9.25
C LEU A 906 -22.91 -14.35 8.33
N ALA A 907 -21.60 -14.60 8.40
CA ALA A 907 -20.65 -13.93 7.53
C ALA A 907 -20.89 -14.25 6.04
N LYS A 908 -21.25 -15.49 5.70
CA LYS A 908 -21.67 -15.84 4.33
C LYS A 908 -22.94 -15.11 3.90
N LYS A 909 -23.94 -14.98 4.78
CA LYS A 909 -25.18 -14.26 4.48
C LYS A 909 -24.95 -12.75 4.34
N HIS A 910 -24.13 -12.15 5.19
CA HIS A 910 -23.74 -10.74 5.05
C HIS A 910 -22.90 -10.49 3.79
N ARG A 911 -22.08 -11.46 3.37
CA ARG A 911 -21.42 -11.44 2.05
C ARG A 911 -22.44 -11.45 0.90
N GLU A 912 -23.43 -12.34 0.93
CA GLU A 912 -24.51 -12.38 -0.09
C GLU A 912 -25.31 -11.08 -0.16
N MET A 913 -25.30 -10.28 0.91
CA MET A 913 -25.95 -8.97 1.02
C MET A 913 -25.01 -7.77 0.80
N ASP A 914 -23.77 -8.01 0.35
CA ASP A 914 -22.73 -7.00 0.06
C ASP A 914 -22.29 -6.16 1.30
N GLN A 915 -22.42 -6.75 2.50
CA GLN A 915 -22.07 -6.13 3.79
C GLN A 915 -20.69 -6.57 4.29
N GLU A 916 -19.65 -6.21 3.54
CA GLU A 916 -18.28 -6.72 3.72
C GLU A 916 -17.69 -6.42 5.12
N SER A 917 -17.95 -5.24 5.69
CA SER A 917 -17.46 -4.89 7.02
C SER A 917 -18.08 -5.73 8.14
N LEU A 918 -19.34 -6.16 7.99
CA LEU A 918 -20.04 -6.99 8.96
C LEU A 918 -19.55 -8.43 8.86
N ALA A 919 -19.41 -8.95 7.65
CA ALA A 919 -18.83 -10.27 7.40
C ALA A 919 -17.42 -10.40 7.99
N ARG A 920 -16.54 -9.41 7.78
CA ARG A 920 -15.17 -9.43 8.36
C ARG A 920 -15.17 -9.44 9.89
N ARG A 921 -16.11 -8.74 10.53
CA ARG A 921 -16.24 -8.69 11.99
C ARG A 921 -16.72 -10.03 12.56
N GLU A 922 -17.72 -10.65 11.96
CA GLU A 922 -18.25 -11.95 12.38
C GLU A 922 -17.22 -13.06 12.18
N MET A 923 -16.46 -13.00 11.09
CA MET A 923 -15.33 -13.90 10.85
C MET A 923 -14.21 -13.75 11.90
N ALA A 924 -13.88 -12.51 12.31
CA ALA A 924 -12.92 -12.29 13.41
C ALA A 924 -13.43 -12.85 14.76
N HIS A 925 -14.74 -12.78 15.00
CA HIS A 925 -15.36 -13.40 16.19
C HIS A 925 -15.30 -14.93 16.15
N ALA A 926 -15.60 -15.54 14.99
CA ALA A 926 -15.47 -16.99 14.78
C ALA A 926 -14.01 -17.46 14.98
N GLN A 927 -13.03 -16.72 14.41
CA GLN A 927 -11.61 -17.03 14.55
C GLN A 927 -11.15 -17.04 16.01
N LYS A 928 -11.61 -16.06 16.80
CA LYS A 928 -11.28 -15.96 18.22
C LYS A 928 -11.85 -17.16 19.01
N LEU A 929 -13.11 -17.51 18.78
CA LEU A 929 -13.77 -18.64 19.45
C LEU A 929 -13.08 -19.98 19.13
N LEU A 930 -12.67 -20.18 17.88
CA LEU A 930 -11.95 -21.38 17.44
C LEU A 930 -10.52 -21.45 17.97
N ALA A 931 -9.80 -20.32 17.99
CA ALA A 931 -8.45 -20.25 18.56
C ALA A 931 -8.45 -20.54 20.08
N GLU A 932 -9.48 -20.08 20.79
CA GLU A 932 -9.69 -20.39 22.20
C GLU A 932 -9.99 -21.89 22.40
N ALA A 933 -10.84 -22.49 21.56
CA ALA A 933 -11.16 -23.92 21.62
C ALA A 933 -9.96 -24.84 21.37
N ILE A 934 -9.04 -24.48 20.45
CA ILE A 934 -7.79 -25.24 20.18
C ILE A 934 -6.84 -25.19 21.38
N ALA A 935 -6.75 -24.03 22.05
CA ALA A 935 -5.82 -23.82 23.15
C ALA A 935 -6.20 -24.60 24.42
N THR A 936 -7.49 -24.92 24.61
CA THR A 936 -8.02 -25.51 25.85
C THR A 936 -8.15 -27.03 25.84
N HIS A 937 -8.04 -27.70 24.69
CA HIS A 937 -8.29 -29.15 24.59
C HIS A 937 -7.16 -29.92 23.89
N ARG A 938 -7.04 -31.22 24.22
CA ARG A 938 -5.98 -32.15 23.74
C ARG A 938 -6.50 -33.26 22.84
N ASP A 939 -7.80 -33.29 22.58
CA ASP A 939 -8.43 -34.29 21.73
C ASP A 939 -8.12 -34.01 20.24
N ASP A 940 -7.68 -35.03 19.52
CA ASP A 940 -7.24 -34.90 18.13
C ASP A 940 -8.41 -34.66 17.17
N GLU A 941 -9.61 -35.20 17.47
CA GLU A 941 -10.80 -35.05 16.64
C GLU A 941 -11.38 -33.62 16.74
N LEU A 942 -11.41 -33.06 17.95
CA LEU A 942 -11.80 -31.65 18.16
C LEU A 942 -10.77 -30.66 17.61
N ARG A 943 -9.47 -30.98 17.67
CA ARG A 943 -8.41 -30.14 17.07
C ARG A 943 -8.46 -30.17 15.55
N ALA A 944 -8.67 -31.34 14.96
CA ALA A 944 -8.88 -31.47 13.53
C ALA A 944 -10.13 -30.70 13.07
N HIS A 945 -11.22 -30.75 13.84
CA HIS A 945 -12.43 -29.97 13.56
C HIS A 945 -12.16 -28.45 13.59
N ALA A 946 -11.47 -27.95 14.61
CA ALA A 946 -11.17 -26.53 14.73
C ALA A 946 -10.21 -26.01 13.64
N GLU A 947 -9.15 -26.76 13.34
CA GLU A 947 -8.25 -26.42 12.23
C GLU A 947 -8.99 -26.47 10.88
N TYR A 948 -9.94 -27.39 10.72
CA TYR A 948 -10.77 -27.48 9.52
C TYR A 948 -11.66 -26.23 9.35
N LEU A 949 -12.29 -25.76 10.42
CA LEU A 949 -13.09 -24.54 10.41
C LEU A 949 -12.24 -23.29 10.18
N LEU A 950 -11.04 -23.21 10.77
CA LEU A 950 -10.09 -22.10 10.53
C LEU A 950 -9.55 -22.10 9.09
N GLY A 951 -9.28 -23.27 8.52
CA GLY A 951 -8.91 -23.41 7.11
C GLY A 951 -10.02 -22.91 6.18
N ASN A 952 -11.27 -23.30 6.45
CA ASN A 952 -12.43 -22.82 5.70
C ASN A 952 -12.60 -21.30 5.83
N LEU A 953 -12.40 -20.73 7.02
CA LEU A 953 -12.46 -19.29 7.24
C LEU A 953 -11.38 -18.54 6.43
N SER A 954 -10.15 -19.05 6.43
CA SER A 954 -9.01 -18.45 5.71
C SER A 954 -9.22 -18.50 4.20
N GLN A 955 -9.78 -19.61 3.69
CA GLN A 955 -10.19 -19.73 2.29
C GLN A 955 -11.28 -18.72 1.92
N GLU A 956 -12.28 -18.51 2.78
CA GLU A 956 -13.35 -17.53 2.54
C GLU A 956 -12.83 -16.08 2.55
N TYR A 957 -11.88 -15.75 3.43
CA TYR A 957 -11.19 -14.44 3.41
C TYR A 957 -10.49 -14.20 2.07
N ALA A 958 -9.78 -15.21 1.54
CA ALA A 958 -9.14 -15.12 0.24
C ALA A 958 -10.19 -14.92 -0.89
N ASP A 959 -11.28 -15.68 -0.85
CA ASP A 959 -12.37 -15.57 -1.84
C ASP A 959 -13.14 -14.23 -1.78
N LEU A 960 -13.03 -13.48 -0.68
CA LEU A 960 -13.62 -12.14 -0.50
C LEU A 960 -12.73 -11.00 -0.98
N SER A 961 -11.41 -11.20 -1.03
CA SER A 961 -10.48 -10.14 -1.40
C SER A 961 -10.66 -9.77 -2.88
N LYS A 962 -10.85 -8.48 -3.15
CA LYS A 962 -10.84 -7.92 -4.52
C LYS A 962 -9.42 -7.68 -5.04
N ASN A 963 -8.43 -7.66 -4.15
CA ASN A 963 -7.02 -7.52 -4.50
C ASN A 963 -6.39 -8.91 -4.67
N GLU A 964 -5.92 -9.21 -5.88
CA GLU A 964 -5.24 -10.47 -6.22
C GLU A 964 -3.96 -10.71 -5.39
N GLU A 965 -3.17 -9.68 -5.11
CA GLU A 965 -1.95 -9.81 -4.30
C GLU A 965 -2.25 -10.22 -2.86
N ALA A 966 -3.40 -9.79 -2.32
CA ALA A 966 -3.80 -10.13 -0.96
C ALA A 966 -4.44 -11.53 -0.84
N LYS A 967 -4.85 -12.15 -1.96
CA LYS A 967 -5.42 -13.52 -1.96
C LYS A 967 -4.36 -14.57 -1.68
N LEU A 968 -3.16 -14.39 -2.23
CA LEU A 968 -2.12 -15.40 -2.21
C LEU A 968 -1.68 -15.78 -0.78
N PRO A 969 -1.38 -14.82 0.13
CA PRO A 969 -1.04 -15.16 1.52
C PRO A 969 -2.20 -15.83 2.28
N MET A 970 -3.45 -15.49 1.97
CA MET A 970 -4.63 -16.05 2.64
C MET A 970 -4.93 -17.48 2.17
N TYR A 971 -4.74 -17.77 0.88
CA TYR A 971 -4.80 -19.15 0.38
C TYR A 971 -3.64 -20.00 0.93
N GLN A 972 -2.45 -19.41 1.11
CA GLN A 972 -1.32 -20.10 1.77
C GLN A 972 -1.62 -20.43 3.24
N ASP A 973 -2.27 -19.55 4.00
CA ASP A 973 -2.71 -19.87 5.37
C ASP A 973 -3.77 -20.99 5.38
N ALA A 974 -4.72 -20.96 4.44
CA ALA A 974 -5.70 -22.03 4.29
C ALA A 974 -5.05 -23.39 3.99
N LEU A 975 -4.09 -23.42 3.06
CA LEU A 975 -3.31 -24.62 2.74
C LEU A 975 -2.55 -25.14 3.95
N ALA A 976 -1.85 -24.26 4.68
CA ALA A 976 -1.10 -24.65 5.88
C ALA A 976 -1.99 -25.34 6.92
N ARG A 977 -3.21 -24.81 7.14
CA ARG A 977 -4.19 -25.37 8.08
C ARG A 977 -4.74 -26.72 7.63
N PHE A 978 -5.13 -26.85 6.35
CA PHE A 978 -5.67 -28.11 5.84
C PHE A 978 -4.59 -29.21 5.78
N MET A 979 -3.39 -28.88 5.33
CA MET A 979 -2.27 -29.83 5.29
C MET A 979 -1.87 -30.31 6.68
N LYS A 980 -1.95 -29.43 7.68
CA LYS A 980 -1.72 -29.79 9.09
C LYS A 980 -2.66 -30.90 9.55
N ILE A 981 -3.94 -30.86 9.19
CA ILE A 981 -4.90 -31.92 9.56
C ILE A 981 -4.49 -33.26 8.95
N THR A 982 -4.09 -33.26 7.68
CA THR A 982 -3.67 -34.49 6.98
C THR A 982 -2.33 -35.06 7.48
N THR A 983 -1.54 -34.25 8.20
CA THR A 983 -0.22 -34.60 8.72
C THR A 983 -0.28 -35.00 10.19
N ASP A 984 -0.91 -34.17 11.02
CA ASP A 984 -0.94 -34.30 12.47
C ASP A 984 -2.14 -35.13 12.95
N TYR A 985 -3.25 -35.13 12.19
CA TYR A 985 -4.52 -35.77 12.57
C TYR A 985 -5.08 -36.71 11.47
N PRO A 986 -4.26 -37.60 10.87
CA PRO A 986 -4.61 -38.36 9.66
C PRO A 986 -5.77 -39.36 9.82
N ASP A 987 -6.06 -39.78 11.06
CA ASP A 987 -7.08 -40.78 11.41
C ASP A 987 -8.45 -40.17 11.76
N THR A 988 -8.58 -38.83 11.70
CA THR A 988 -9.82 -38.12 12.02
C THR A 988 -10.78 -38.04 10.81
N GLU A 989 -12.08 -37.89 11.06
CA GLU A 989 -13.08 -37.72 9.97
C GLU A 989 -12.84 -36.46 9.10
N PHE A 990 -12.02 -35.52 9.58
CA PHE A 990 -11.68 -34.28 8.89
C PHE A 990 -10.47 -34.44 7.96
N ALA A 991 -9.65 -35.48 8.10
CA ALA A 991 -8.49 -35.70 7.23
C ALA A 991 -8.86 -35.83 5.74
N PRO A 992 -9.84 -36.67 5.33
CA PRO A 992 -10.28 -36.72 3.93
C PRO A 992 -10.90 -35.37 3.47
N LYS A 993 -11.69 -34.72 4.33
CA LYS A 993 -12.29 -33.41 4.04
C LYS A 993 -11.23 -32.32 3.83
N ALA A 994 -10.18 -32.30 4.65
CA ALA A 994 -9.07 -31.36 4.58
C ALA A 994 -8.18 -31.59 3.35
N GLN A 995 -7.91 -32.86 3.03
CA GLN A 995 -7.18 -33.24 1.82
C GLN A 995 -7.95 -32.80 0.54
N PHE A 996 -9.27 -32.96 0.53
CA PHE A 996 -10.14 -32.46 -0.55
C PHE A 996 -10.11 -30.92 -0.64
N LYS A 997 -10.17 -30.23 0.51
CA LYS A 997 -10.08 -28.77 0.57
C LYS A 997 -8.72 -28.24 0.11
N THR A 998 -7.62 -28.93 0.42
CA THR A 998 -6.28 -28.61 -0.06
C THR A 998 -6.25 -28.58 -1.60
N ALA A 999 -6.81 -29.62 -2.23
CA ALA A 999 -6.93 -29.68 -3.69
C ALA A 999 -7.79 -28.53 -4.27
N LEU A 1000 -8.91 -28.18 -3.61
CA LEU A 1000 -9.76 -27.06 -4.02
C LEU A 1000 -9.07 -25.69 -3.92
N VAL A 1001 -8.22 -25.49 -2.91
CA VAL A 1001 -7.47 -24.25 -2.75
C VAL A 1001 -6.42 -24.12 -3.86
N TYR A 1002 -5.69 -25.19 -4.18
CA TYR A 1002 -4.81 -25.21 -5.36
C TYR A 1002 -5.57 -24.96 -6.67
N GLU A 1003 -6.79 -25.51 -6.83
CA GLU A 1003 -7.65 -25.23 -8.00
C GLU A 1003 -8.00 -23.73 -8.10
N LYS A 1004 -8.32 -23.09 -6.97
CA LYS A 1004 -8.63 -21.65 -6.88
C LYS A 1004 -7.42 -20.75 -7.12
N MET A 1005 -6.23 -21.20 -6.76
CA MET A 1005 -4.96 -20.51 -7.04
C MET A 1005 -4.52 -20.65 -8.51
N GLY A 1006 -5.21 -21.49 -9.31
CA GLY A 1006 -4.81 -21.79 -10.68
C GLY A 1006 -3.68 -22.82 -10.78
N GLU A 1007 -3.24 -23.39 -9.66
CA GLU A 1007 -2.21 -24.43 -9.59
C GLU A 1007 -2.82 -25.81 -9.82
N ILE A 1008 -3.32 -26.02 -11.05
CA ILE A 1008 -4.16 -27.19 -11.36
C ILE A 1008 -3.40 -28.52 -11.24
N ASP A 1009 -2.10 -28.55 -11.56
CA ASP A 1009 -1.31 -29.78 -11.46
C ASP A 1009 -1.12 -30.21 -9.99
N ASN A 1010 -0.93 -29.25 -9.07
CA ASN A 1010 -0.90 -29.51 -7.62
C ASN A 1010 -2.28 -29.98 -7.12
N ALA A 1011 -3.36 -29.36 -7.59
CA ALA A 1011 -4.72 -29.78 -7.25
C ALA A 1011 -4.98 -31.25 -7.66
N VAL A 1012 -4.53 -31.65 -8.85
CA VAL A 1012 -4.64 -33.03 -9.34
C VAL A 1012 -3.85 -34.00 -8.46
N GLU A 1013 -2.64 -33.65 -8.05
CA GLU A 1013 -1.84 -34.47 -7.15
C GLU A 1013 -2.56 -34.71 -5.81
N GLU A 1014 -3.12 -33.66 -5.21
CA GLU A 1014 -3.84 -33.76 -3.94
C GLU A 1014 -5.16 -34.55 -4.06
N TYR A 1015 -5.86 -34.44 -5.19
CA TYR A 1015 -7.03 -35.27 -5.49
C TYR A 1015 -6.67 -36.75 -5.66
N VAL A 1016 -5.55 -37.06 -6.31
CA VAL A 1016 -5.05 -38.44 -6.46
C VAL A 1016 -4.64 -39.01 -5.10
N LYS A 1017 -3.96 -38.21 -4.25
CA LYS A 1017 -3.63 -38.59 -2.87
C LYS A 1017 -4.87 -38.94 -2.07
N LEU A 1018 -5.93 -38.13 -2.15
CA LEU A 1018 -7.21 -38.42 -1.50
C LEU A 1018 -7.79 -39.76 -1.99
N ALA A 1019 -7.91 -39.95 -3.30
CA ALA A 1019 -8.49 -41.15 -3.89
C ALA A 1019 -7.69 -42.42 -3.56
N TYR A 1020 -6.39 -42.29 -3.29
CA TYR A 1020 -5.53 -43.40 -2.88
C TYR A 1020 -5.59 -43.67 -1.37
N LYS A 1021 -5.54 -42.62 -0.54
CA LYS A 1021 -5.51 -42.74 0.93
C LYS A 1021 -6.87 -43.07 1.53
N TYR A 1022 -7.94 -42.49 0.99
CA TYR A 1022 -9.31 -42.60 1.51
C TYR A 1022 -10.24 -43.12 0.41
N PRO A 1023 -9.98 -44.32 -0.14
CA PRO A 1023 -10.65 -44.76 -1.35
C PRO A 1023 -12.16 -44.91 -1.17
N ASP A 1024 -12.66 -45.23 0.02
CA ASP A 1024 -14.08 -45.48 0.29
C ASP A 1024 -14.83 -44.27 0.87
N ASP A 1025 -14.19 -43.09 0.91
CA ASP A 1025 -14.80 -41.86 1.43
C ASP A 1025 -15.93 -41.33 0.51
N GLU A 1026 -16.93 -40.67 1.11
CA GLU A 1026 -18.08 -40.13 0.38
C GLU A 1026 -17.72 -39.03 -0.63
N LEU A 1027 -16.55 -38.41 -0.51
CA LEU A 1027 -16.06 -37.38 -1.43
C LEU A 1027 -15.44 -37.96 -2.71
N ILE A 1028 -15.13 -39.26 -2.75
CA ILE A 1028 -14.44 -39.87 -3.89
C ILE A 1028 -15.21 -39.77 -5.22
N PRO A 1029 -16.54 -39.94 -5.28
CA PRO A 1029 -17.30 -39.66 -6.50
C PRO A 1029 -17.11 -38.23 -7.02
N GLU A 1030 -17.11 -37.22 -6.15
CA GLU A 1030 -16.87 -35.82 -6.56
C GLU A 1030 -15.42 -35.63 -7.05
N VAL A 1031 -14.45 -36.20 -6.35
CA VAL A 1031 -13.02 -36.12 -6.71
C VAL A 1031 -12.75 -36.75 -8.07
N MET A 1032 -13.29 -37.95 -8.32
CA MET A 1032 -13.20 -38.60 -9.62
C MET A 1032 -13.88 -37.77 -10.71
N SER A 1033 -15.01 -37.13 -10.41
CA SER A 1033 -15.69 -36.25 -11.37
C SER A 1033 -14.85 -35.02 -11.74
N ARG A 1034 -14.18 -34.40 -10.76
CA ARG A 1034 -13.27 -33.27 -10.96
C ARG A 1034 -12.00 -33.66 -11.74
N LEU A 1035 -11.36 -34.77 -11.37
CA LEU A 1035 -10.20 -35.33 -12.10
C LEU A 1035 -10.54 -35.64 -13.56
N GLY A 1036 -11.67 -36.32 -13.81
CA GLY A 1036 -12.16 -36.57 -15.16
C GLY A 1036 -12.43 -35.28 -15.93
N GLY A 1037 -13.00 -34.27 -15.24
CA GLY A 1037 -13.22 -32.93 -15.79
C GLY A 1037 -11.94 -32.20 -16.18
N TYR A 1038 -10.87 -32.32 -15.39
CA TYR A 1038 -9.55 -31.75 -15.70
C TYR A 1038 -8.99 -32.32 -17.00
N PHE A 1039 -8.89 -33.64 -17.10
CA PHE A 1039 -8.37 -34.30 -18.30
C PHE A 1039 -9.23 -33.97 -19.53
N GLN A 1040 -10.56 -33.89 -19.36
CA GLN A 1040 -11.47 -33.49 -20.43
C GLN A 1040 -11.22 -32.03 -20.89
N LYS A 1041 -11.07 -31.08 -19.96
CA LYS A 1041 -10.77 -29.67 -20.29
C LYS A 1041 -9.42 -29.55 -21.00
N LYS A 1042 -8.40 -30.29 -20.55
CA LYS A 1042 -7.07 -30.32 -21.17
C LYS A 1042 -7.12 -30.85 -22.60
N GLY A 1043 -7.87 -31.93 -22.84
CA GLY A 1043 -8.12 -32.44 -24.19
C GLY A 1043 -8.85 -31.44 -25.09
N LEU A 1044 -9.87 -30.75 -24.56
CA LEU A 1044 -10.62 -29.72 -25.31
C LEU A 1044 -9.77 -28.49 -25.64
N ALA A 1045 -8.84 -28.10 -24.76
CA ALA A 1045 -7.94 -26.98 -25.01
C ALA A 1045 -7.06 -27.23 -26.24
N PHE A 1046 -6.50 -28.44 -26.38
CA PHE A 1046 -5.75 -28.80 -27.58
C PHE A 1046 -6.61 -28.80 -28.84
N LYS A 1047 -7.87 -29.27 -28.77
CA LYS A 1047 -8.80 -29.19 -29.92
C LYS A 1047 -9.11 -27.75 -30.31
N LYS A 1048 -9.39 -26.89 -29.33
CA LYS A 1048 -9.69 -25.46 -29.57
C LYS A 1048 -8.50 -24.73 -30.20
N GLN A 1049 -7.26 -25.10 -29.84
CA GLN A 1049 -6.05 -24.58 -30.49
C GLN A 1049 -5.91 -25.09 -31.94
N ALA A 1050 -6.33 -26.32 -32.21
CA ALA A 1050 -6.27 -26.91 -33.54
C ALA A 1050 -7.34 -26.36 -34.48
N ASP A 1051 -8.55 -26.05 -33.98
CA ASP A 1051 -9.71 -25.67 -34.80
C ASP A 1051 -9.48 -24.51 -35.78
N PRO A 1052 -8.90 -23.35 -35.41
CA PRO A 1052 -8.65 -22.26 -36.37
C PRO A 1052 -7.58 -22.62 -37.42
N LEU A 1053 -6.74 -23.62 -37.15
CA LEU A 1053 -5.69 -24.08 -38.06
C LEU A 1053 -6.22 -25.11 -39.07
N ARG A 1054 -7.42 -25.67 -38.86
CA ARG A 1054 -8.00 -26.71 -39.73
C ARG A 1054 -8.40 -26.19 -41.11
N GLU A 1055 -8.72 -24.91 -41.24
CA GLU A 1055 -9.12 -24.28 -42.52
C GLU A 1055 -7.90 -23.85 -43.37
N ASN A 1056 -6.70 -23.84 -42.78
CA ASN A 1056 -5.49 -23.45 -43.48
C ASN A 1056 -4.91 -24.61 -44.30
N GLU A 1057 -4.56 -24.35 -45.56
CA GLU A 1057 -4.04 -25.38 -46.47
C GLU A 1057 -2.52 -25.56 -46.41
N ASP A 1058 -1.79 -24.71 -45.67
CA ASP A 1058 -0.34 -24.79 -45.57
C ASP A 1058 0.14 -26.00 -44.77
N GLU A 1059 1.34 -26.49 -45.10
CA GLU A 1059 1.91 -27.71 -44.53
C GLU A 1059 2.19 -27.56 -43.02
N GLN A 1060 2.53 -26.36 -42.56
CA GLN A 1060 2.84 -26.09 -41.16
C GLN A 1060 1.58 -26.16 -40.29
N SER A 1061 0.48 -25.51 -40.69
CA SER A 1061 -0.83 -25.61 -40.04
C SER A 1061 -1.32 -27.06 -39.97
N LYS A 1062 -1.22 -27.81 -41.07
CA LYS A 1062 -1.59 -29.24 -41.11
C LYS A 1062 -0.76 -30.08 -40.13
N SER A 1063 0.55 -29.87 -40.07
CA SER A 1063 1.43 -30.57 -39.13
C SER A 1063 1.10 -30.26 -37.67
N GLU A 1064 0.74 -29.01 -37.39
CA GLU A 1064 0.41 -28.53 -36.04
C GLU A 1064 -0.96 -29.06 -35.57
N VAL A 1065 -1.95 -29.11 -36.46
CA VAL A 1065 -3.24 -29.77 -36.19
C VAL A 1065 -3.03 -31.24 -35.81
N ILE A 1066 -2.19 -31.96 -36.55
CA ILE A 1066 -1.85 -33.37 -36.24
C ILE A 1066 -1.19 -33.49 -34.86
N ARG A 1067 -0.25 -32.58 -34.54
CA ARG A 1067 0.43 -32.56 -33.23
C ARG A 1067 -0.56 -32.33 -32.09
N LEU A 1068 -1.42 -31.33 -32.22
CA LEU A 1068 -2.42 -30.96 -31.22
C LEU A 1068 -3.48 -32.05 -31.04
N ASP A 1069 -3.96 -32.67 -32.13
CA ASP A 1069 -4.89 -33.80 -32.06
C ASP A 1069 -4.23 -35.00 -31.34
N LYS A 1070 -2.97 -35.30 -31.64
CA LYS A 1070 -2.20 -36.35 -30.96
C LYS A 1070 -2.01 -36.09 -29.46
N LEU A 1071 -1.88 -34.83 -29.05
CA LEU A 1071 -1.82 -34.44 -27.62
C LEU A 1071 -3.20 -34.52 -26.95
N SER A 1072 -4.28 -34.31 -27.69
CA SER A 1072 -5.64 -34.35 -27.16
C SER A 1072 -6.11 -35.76 -26.80
N TYR A 1073 -5.75 -36.78 -27.60
CA TYR A 1073 -6.28 -38.15 -27.45
C TYR A 1073 -5.96 -38.80 -26.10
N PRO A 1074 -4.71 -38.77 -25.59
CA PRO A 1074 -4.39 -39.33 -24.28
C PRO A 1074 -5.18 -38.67 -23.15
N GLN A 1075 -5.45 -37.36 -23.25
CA GLN A 1075 -6.22 -36.63 -22.23
C GLN A 1075 -7.69 -37.05 -22.24
N PHE A 1076 -8.30 -37.22 -23.42
CA PHE A 1076 -9.64 -37.78 -23.51
C PHE A 1076 -9.71 -39.23 -23.03
N LEU A 1077 -8.69 -40.05 -23.28
CA LEU A 1077 -8.63 -41.42 -22.74
C LEU A 1077 -8.54 -41.41 -21.21
N ASN A 1078 -7.67 -40.58 -20.62
CA ASN A 1078 -7.56 -40.44 -19.17
C ASN A 1078 -8.89 -39.98 -18.55
N ALA A 1079 -9.54 -38.97 -19.14
CA ALA A 1079 -10.86 -38.53 -18.72
C ALA A 1079 -11.90 -39.65 -18.77
N ALA A 1080 -11.91 -40.40 -19.87
CA ALA A 1080 -12.83 -41.52 -20.06
C ALA A 1080 -12.63 -42.60 -19.00
N MET A 1081 -11.39 -43.00 -18.75
CA MET A 1081 -11.04 -44.02 -17.74
C MET A 1081 -11.47 -43.60 -16.33
N VAL A 1082 -11.25 -42.33 -15.94
CA VAL A 1082 -11.64 -41.85 -14.61
C VAL A 1082 -13.16 -41.83 -14.45
N PHE A 1083 -13.89 -41.33 -15.45
CA PHE A 1083 -15.35 -41.31 -15.40
C PHE A 1083 -15.97 -42.71 -15.45
N THR A 1084 -15.37 -43.66 -16.19
CA THR A 1084 -15.79 -45.07 -16.20
C THR A 1084 -15.62 -45.68 -14.81
N LYS A 1085 -14.45 -45.49 -14.16
CA LYS A 1085 -14.23 -45.98 -12.80
C LYS A 1085 -15.23 -45.40 -11.78
N LEU A 1086 -15.60 -44.13 -11.94
CA LEU A 1086 -16.64 -43.51 -11.11
C LEU A 1086 -17.97 -44.25 -11.28
N GLN A 1087 -18.41 -44.46 -12.52
CA GLN A 1087 -19.66 -45.16 -12.82
C GLN A 1087 -19.66 -46.62 -12.32
N GLU A 1088 -18.54 -47.33 -12.50
CA GLU A 1088 -18.41 -48.74 -12.09
C GLU A 1088 -18.37 -48.92 -10.58
N ARG A 1089 -17.64 -48.04 -9.89
CA ARG A 1089 -17.43 -48.14 -8.43
C ARG A 1089 -18.59 -47.57 -7.62
N PHE A 1090 -19.26 -46.54 -8.14
CA PHE A 1090 -20.35 -45.84 -7.46
C PHE A 1090 -21.61 -45.81 -8.33
N PRO A 1091 -22.17 -46.96 -8.76
CA PRO A 1091 -23.26 -47.02 -9.73
C PRO A 1091 -24.57 -46.38 -9.26
N GLU A 1092 -24.76 -46.28 -7.95
CA GLU A 1092 -25.94 -45.66 -7.31
C GLU A 1092 -25.71 -44.18 -6.94
N ASP A 1093 -24.50 -43.63 -7.16
CA ASP A 1093 -24.24 -42.20 -6.92
C ASP A 1093 -24.92 -41.32 -7.98
N LYS A 1094 -25.39 -40.14 -7.58
CA LYS A 1094 -26.07 -39.17 -8.46
C LYS A 1094 -25.23 -38.76 -9.67
N LEU A 1095 -23.90 -38.83 -9.58
CA LEU A 1095 -22.96 -38.50 -10.66
C LEU A 1095 -22.74 -39.67 -11.63
N ALA A 1096 -23.10 -40.91 -11.29
CA ALA A 1096 -22.78 -42.11 -12.07
C ALA A 1096 -23.30 -42.05 -13.51
N GLY A 1097 -24.56 -41.67 -13.70
CA GLY A 1097 -25.16 -41.54 -15.03
C GLY A 1097 -24.49 -40.45 -15.89
N LEU A 1098 -24.15 -39.31 -15.28
CA LEU A 1098 -23.45 -38.21 -15.96
C LEU A 1098 -21.99 -38.58 -16.25
N ALA A 1099 -21.33 -39.30 -15.34
CA ALA A 1099 -19.98 -39.80 -15.52
C ALA A 1099 -19.92 -40.80 -16.67
N GLY A 1100 -20.82 -41.79 -16.73
CA GLY A 1100 -20.89 -42.73 -17.85
C GLY A 1100 -21.12 -42.05 -19.19
N LEU A 1101 -21.99 -41.03 -19.24
CA LEU A 1101 -22.20 -40.21 -20.42
C LEU A 1101 -20.91 -39.47 -20.85
N ARG A 1102 -20.23 -38.83 -19.89
CA ARG A 1102 -18.96 -38.11 -20.14
C ARG A 1102 -17.86 -39.07 -20.55
N ALA A 1103 -17.76 -40.25 -19.94
CA ALA A 1103 -16.79 -41.27 -20.27
C ALA A 1103 -16.91 -41.67 -21.75
N SER A 1104 -18.13 -42.00 -22.16
CA SER A 1104 -18.46 -42.44 -23.52
C SER A 1104 -18.21 -41.34 -24.55
N GLN A 1105 -18.54 -40.09 -24.24
CA GLN A 1105 -18.21 -38.95 -25.11
C GLN A 1105 -16.69 -38.74 -25.24
N ASN A 1106 -15.93 -38.94 -24.17
CA ASN A 1106 -14.48 -38.81 -24.22
C ASN A 1106 -13.82 -39.98 -24.96
N PHE A 1107 -14.32 -41.21 -24.83
CA PHE A 1107 -13.93 -42.33 -25.70
C PHE A 1107 -14.20 -42.01 -27.18
N MET A 1108 -15.37 -41.44 -27.49
CA MET A 1108 -15.70 -41.01 -28.86
C MET A 1108 -14.74 -39.92 -29.36
N ARG A 1109 -14.39 -38.94 -28.54
CA ARG A 1109 -13.42 -37.87 -28.87
C ARG A 1109 -12.00 -38.40 -29.07
N ALA A 1110 -11.66 -39.51 -28.42
CA ALA A 1110 -10.40 -40.24 -28.59
C ALA A 1110 -10.44 -41.29 -29.71
N HIS A 1111 -11.49 -41.30 -30.55
CA HIS A 1111 -11.72 -42.26 -31.65
C HIS A 1111 -11.83 -43.73 -31.20
N GLN A 1112 -12.10 -43.98 -29.92
CA GLN A 1112 -12.41 -45.29 -29.37
C GLN A 1112 -13.92 -45.53 -29.45
N TYR A 1113 -14.42 -45.78 -30.65
CA TYR A 1113 -15.87 -45.87 -30.88
C TYR A 1113 -16.51 -47.12 -30.27
N GLU A 1114 -15.82 -48.26 -30.23
CA GLU A 1114 -16.38 -49.48 -29.61
C GLU A 1114 -16.59 -49.31 -28.08
N PRO A 1115 -15.61 -48.83 -27.29
CA PRO A 1115 -15.86 -48.49 -25.88
C PRO A 1115 -16.91 -47.40 -25.70
N ALA A 1116 -16.96 -46.41 -26.60
CA ALA A 1116 -17.96 -45.34 -26.52
C ALA A 1116 -19.39 -45.88 -26.69
N ILE A 1117 -19.62 -46.73 -27.70
CA ILE A 1117 -20.93 -47.33 -27.98
C ILE A 1117 -21.40 -48.16 -26.77
N LYS A 1118 -20.54 -49.05 -26.26
CA LYS A 1118 -20.84 -49.86 -25.06
C LYS A 1118 -21.13 -49.01 -23.83
N GLY A 1119 -20.36 -47.95 -23.62
CA GLY A 1119 -20.58 -47.03 -22.50
C GLY A 1119 -21.91 -46.27 -22.62
N PHE A 1120 -22.28 -45.81 -23.82
CA PHE A 1120 -23.57 -45.16 -24.02
C PHE A 1120 -24.75 -46.12 -23.82
N GLU A 1121 -24.63 -47.38 -24.27
CA GLU A 1121 -25.60 -48.47 -24.02
C GLU A 1121 -25.89 -48.62 -22.53
N ILE A 1122 -24.84 -48.75 -21.70
CA ILE A 1122 -24.96 -48.84 -20.24
C ILE A 1122 -25.73 -47.64 -19.67
N VAL A 1123 -25.47 -46.44 -20.20
CA VAL A 1123 -26.10 -45.21 -19.70
C VAL A 1123 -27.58 -45.14 -20.07
N TYR A 1124 -27.95 -45.43 -21.32
CA TYR A 1124 -29.34 -45.25 -21.74
C TYR A 1124 -30.26 -46.42 -21.37
N ASP A 1125 -29.74 -47.63 -21.20
CA ASP A 1125 -30.53 -48.79 -20.77
C ASP A 1125 -30.80 -48.78 -19.26
N ASN A 1126 -30.03 -48.02 -18.47
CA ASN A 1126 -30.29 -47.85 -17.05
C ASN A 1126 -31.32 -46.73 -16.79
N GLU A 1127 -32.55 -47.12 -16.46
CA GLU A 1127 -33.66 -46.20 -16.18
C GLU A 1127 -33.42 -45.30 -14.96
N LYS A 1128 -32.51 -45.66 -14.03
CA LYS A 1128 -32.16 -44.80 -12.89
C LYS A 1128 -31.39 -43.53 -13.30
N TYR A 1129 -30.80 -43.50 -14.50
CA TYR A 1129 -30.02 -42.34 -14.98
C TYR A 1129 -30.86 -41.27 -15.66
N ASP A 1130 -32.00 -40.93 -15.06
CA ASP A 1130 -33.05 -40.06 -15.64
C ASP A 1130 -32.90 -38.58 -15.29
N GLY A 1131 -31.66 -38.11 -15.07
CA GLY A 1131 -31.37 -36.68 -15.03
C GLY A 1131 -31.84 -36.00 -16.33
N ARG A 1132 -32.16 -34.69 -16.27
CA ARG A 1132 -33.04 -33.96 -17.23
C ARG A 1132 -32.95 -34.32 -18.74
N GLU A 1133 -31.80 -34.74 -19.26
CA GLU A 1133 -31.65 -35.25 -20.64
C GLU A 1133 -30.54 -36.34 -20.80
N ILE A 1134 -30.11 -37.03 -19.75
CA ILE A 1134 -28.89 -37.89 -19.79
C ILE A 1134 -29.05 -39.07 -20.77
N ARG A 1135 -30.15 -39.83 -20.68
CA ARG A 1135 -30.40 -41.01 -21.51
C ARG A 1135 -30.65 -40.65 -22.97
N SER A 1136 -31.45 -39.62 -23.24
CA SER A 1136 -31.69 -39.12 -24.60
C SER A 1136 -30.42 -38.60 -25.26
N GLN A 1137 -29.55 -37.95 -24.48
CA GLN A 1137 -28.22 -37.54 -24.92
C GLN A 1137 -27.35 -38.77 -25.26
N ALA A 1138 -27.26 -39.75 -24.36
CA ALA A 1138 -26.48 -40.96 -24.57
C ALA A 1138 -26.90 -41.71 -25.83
N MET A 1139 -28.21 -41.88 -26.06
CA MET A 1139 -28.74 -42.53 -27.27
C MET A 1139 -28.36 -41.78 -28.55
N TYR A 1140 -28.47 -40.45 -28.58
CA TYR A 1140 -28.08 -39.66 -29.75
C TYR A 1140 -26.59 -39.78 -30.06
N TRP A 1141 -25.72 -39.64 -29.05
CA TRP A 1141 -24.27 -39.76 -29.24
C TRP A 1141 -23.84 -41.21 -29.52
N CYS A 1142 -24.60 -42.21 -29.06
CA CYS A 1142 -24.42 -43.61 -29.46
C CYS A 1142 -24.72 -43.80 -30.95
N GLY A 1143 -25.82 -43.23 -31.44
CA GLY A 1143 -26.15 -43.23 -32.87
C GLY A 1143 -25.04 -42.59 -33.70
N LEU A 1144 -24.52 -41.44 -33.26
CA LEU A 1144 -23.44 -40.76 -33.96
C LEU A 1144 -22.12 -41.55 -33.90
N SER A 1145 -21.85 -42.22 -32.77
CA SER A 1145 -20.68 -43.09 -32.64
C SER A 1145 -20.74 -44.28 -33.59
N ASN A 1146 -21.92 -44.84 -33.82
CA ASN A 1146 -22.15 -45.89 -34.82
C ASN A 1146 -21.89 -45.39 -36.25
N GLU A 1147 -22.34 -44.18 -36.60
CA GLU A 1147 -22.02 -43.58 -37.92
C GLU A 1147 -20.51 -43.38 -38.11
N ARG A 1148 -19.83 -42.83 -37.09
CA ARG A 1148 -18.38 -42.61 -37.13
C ARG A 1148 -17.60 -43.91 -37.16
N TYR A 1149 -18.07 -44.93 -36.43
CA TYR A 1149 -17.48 -46.28 -36.45
C TYR A 1149 -17.60 -46.92 -37.84
N ALA A 1150 -18.76 -46.81 -38.49
CA ALA A 1150 -18.94 -47.26 -39.88
C ALA A 1150 -17.97 -46.55 -40.84
N GLY A 1151 -17.75 -45.24 -40.65
CA GLY A 1151 -16.83 -44.44 -41.46
C GLY A 1151 -15.36 -44.87 -41.38
N ILE A 1152 -14.93 -45.48 -40.27
CA ILE A 1152 -13.53 -45.92 -40.08
C ILE A 1152 -13.30 -47.41 -40.40
N MET A 1153 -14.36 -48.20 -40.62
CA MET A 1153 -14.21 -49.60 -41.03
C MET A 1153 -13.53 -49.70 -42.40
N SER A 1154 -12.85 -50.80 -42.72
CA SER A 1154 -12.26 -51.01 -44.04
C SER A 1154 -13.32 -51.02 -45.15
N GLU A 1155 -12.95 -50.57 -46.36
CA GLU A 1155 -13.88 -50.48 -47.50
C GLU A 1155 -14.48 -51.83 -47.90
N GLY A 1156 -13.80 -52.94 -47.62
CA GLY A 1156 -14.30 -54.29 -47.85
C GLY A 1156 -15.33 -54.79 -46.83
N ASN A 1157 -15.56 -54.09 -45.71
CA ASN A 1157 -16.52 -54.50 -44.66
C ASN A 1157 -17.91 -53.89 -44.88
N TYR A 1158 -18.51 -54.15 -46.05
CA TYR A 1158 -19.82 -53.62 -46.42
C TYR A 1158 -20.94 -54.03 -45.45
N ARG A 1159 -20.87 -55.26 -44.92
CA ARG A 1159 -21.86 -55.77 -43.94
C ARG A 1159 -21.77 -55.03 -42.61
N GLY A 1160 -20.57 -54.95 -42.01
CA GLY A 1160 -20.37 -54.25 -40.75
C GLY A 1160 -20.69 -52.75 -40.84
N ARG A 1161 -20.35 -52.10 -41.97
CA ARG A 1161 -20.75 -50.71 -42.23
C ARG A 1161 -22.26 -50.57 -42.30
N GLY A 1162 -22.94 -51.45 -43.03
CA GLY A 1162 -24.40 -51.48 -43.12
C GLY A 1162 -25.07 -51.69 -41.76
N ASP A 1163 -24.56 -52.62 -40.95
CA ASP A 1163 -25.09 -52.92 -39.62
C ASP A 1163 -24.94 -51.74 -38.65
N ALA A 1164 -23.77 -51.10 -38.63
CA ALA A 1164 -23.53 -49.91 -37.82
C ALA A 1164 -24.44 -48.73 -38.24
N MET A 1165 -24.60 -48.48 -39.54
CA MET A 1165 -25.50 -47.44 -40.05
C MET A 1165 -26.98 -47.75 -39.73
N ASN A 1166 -27.39 -49.02 -39.81
CA ASN A 1166 -28.72 -49.46 -39.39
C ASN A 1166 -28.94 -49.27 -37.88
N ASN A 1167 -27.93 -49.52 -37.04
CA ASN A 1167 -28.00 -49.28 -35.60
C ASN A 1167 -28.10 -47.78 -35.28
N ALA A 1168 -27.32 -46.93 -35.97
CA ALA A 1168 -27.44 -45.48 -35.86
C ALA A 1168 -28.86 -44.99 -36.20
N TYR A 1169 -29.41 -45.47 -37.32
CA TYR A 1169 -30.77 -45.16 -37.74
C TYR A 1169 -31.82 -45.53 -36.68
N LYS A 1170 -31.75 -46.76 -36.15
CA LYS A 1170 -32.65 -47.25 -35.09
C LYS A 1170 -32.57 -46.40 -33.83
N LEU A 1171 -31.35 -46.02 -33.41
CA LEU A 1171 -31.14 -45.18 -32.23
C LEU A 1171 -31.73 -43.78 -32.43
N TYR A 1172 -31.53 -43.13 -33.58
CA TYR A 1172 -32.14 -41.83 -33.83
C TYR A 1172 -33.67 -41.89 -33.83
N ARG A 1173 -34.26 -42.90 -34.46
CA ARG A 1173 -35.69 -43.18 -34.39
C ARG A 1173 -36.15 -43.35 -32.95
N ARG A 1174 -35.43 -44.15 -32.15
CA ARG A 1174 -35.73 -44.42 -30.75
C ARG A 1174 -35.67 -43.15 -29.90
N VAL A 1175 -34.67 -42.28 -30.07
CA VAL A 1175 -34.62 -40.97 -29.36
C VAL A 1175 -35.87 -40.14 -29.65
N THR A 1176 -36.33 -40.10 -30.90
CA THR A 1176 -37.53 -39.32 -31.28
C THR A 1176 -38.83 -39.86 -30.72
N PHE A 1177 -38.85 -41.15 -30.33
CA PHE A 1177 -40.01 -41.85 -29.80
C PHE A 1177 -40.00 -41.91 -28.28
N ASP A 1178 -38.88 -42.35 -27.68
CA ASP A 1178 -38.70 -42.50 -26.24
C ASP A 1178 -38.60 -41.14 -25.53
N PHE A 1179 -38.04 -40.11 -26.21
CA PHE A 1179 -37.80 -38.78 -25.63
C PHE A 1179 -38.19 -37.63 -26.58
N PRO A 1180 -39.48 -37.54 -27.00
CA PRO A 1180 -39.93 -36.69 -28.11
C PRO A 1180 -39.73 -35.19 -27.87
N ASP A 1181 -39.71 -34.77 -26.60
CA ASP A 1181 -39.57 -33.36 -26.17
C ASP A 1181 -38.11 -32.96 -25.88
N SER A 1182 -37.16 -33.91 -25.95
CA SER A 1182 -35.74 -33.63 -25.70
C SER A 1182 -35.12 -32.85 -26.86
N LYS A 1183 -34.11 -32.00 -26.57
CA LYS A 1183 -33.36 -31.33 -27.64
C LYS A 1183 -32.66 -32.34 -28.57
N TRP A 1184 -32.29 -33.51 -28.03
CA TRP A 1184 -31.64 -34.59 -28.77
C TRP A 1184 -32.58 -35.26 -29.77
N ALA A 1185 -33.89 -35.30 -29.51
CA ALA A 1185 -34.88 -35.71 -30.51
C ALA A 1185 -34.94 -34.74 -31.69
N LYS A 1186 -34.81 -33.42 -31.45
CA LYS A 1186 -34.70 -32.44 -32.54
C LYS A 1186 -33.46 -32.68 -33.41
N TYR A 1187 -32.30 -32.90 -32.78
CA TYR A 1187 -31.06 -33.22 -33.50
C TYR A 1187 -31.16 -34.56 -34.26
N ALA A 1188 -31.79 -35.57 -33.65
CA ALA A 1188 -32.03 -36.86 -34.30
C ALA A 1188 -32.96 -36.71 -35.53
N ARG A 1189 -34.04 -35.93 -35.44
CA ARG A 1189 -34.91 -35.63 -36.61
C ARG A 1189 -34.12 -34.96 -37.73
N GLY A 1190 -33.26 -34.00 -37.41
CA GLY A 1190 -32.39 -33.34 -38.40
C GLY A 1190 -31.38 -34.31 -39.04
N ARG A 1191 -30.81 -35.24 -38.26
CA ARG A 1191 -29.91 -36.27 -38.80
C ARG A 1191 -30.65 -37.29 -39.66
N LEU A 1192 -31.87 -37.67 -39.30
CA LEU A 1192 -32.73 -38.60 -40.06
C LEU A 1192 -33.19 -38.02 -41.41
N SER A 1193 -33.19 -36.70 -41.58
CA SER A 1193 -33.44 -36.06 -42.88
C SER A 1193 -32.22 -36.03 -43.81
N ASP A 1194 -31.06 -36.53 -43.38
CA ASP A 1194 -29.86 -36.57 -44.21
C ASP A 1194 -29.96 -37.68 -45.28
N PRO A 1195 -29.52 -37.43 -46.54
CA PRO A 1195 -29.57 -38.41 -47.63
C PRO A 1195 -28.90 -39.76 -47.31
N VAL A 1196 -27.94 -39.79 -46.40
CA VAL A 1196 -27.24 -41.01 -45.98
C VAL A 1196 -28.21 -42.07 -45.40
N PHE A 1197 -29.37 -41.69 -44.87
CA PHE A 1197 -30.39 -42.62 -44.36
C PHE A 1197 -31.54 -42.91 -45.34
N GLU A 1198 -31.63 -42.22 -46.47
CA GLU A 1198 -32.76 -42.30 -47.42
C GLU A 1198 -33.02 -43.74 -47.89
N ARG A 1199 -31.94 -44.48 -48.23
CA ARG A 1199 -32.05 -45.87 -48.66
C ARG A 1199 -32.56 -46.80 -47.54
N ILE A 1200 -32.13 -46.58 -46.30
CA ILE A 1200 -32.56 -47.36 -45.14
C ILE A 1200 -34.04 -47.09 -44.84
N ILE A 1201 -34.46 -45.82 -44.90
CA ILE A 1201 -35.86 -45.39 -44.73
C ILE A 1201 -36.76 -46.01 -45.80
N GLN A 1202 -36.34 -46.00 -47.07
CA GLN A 1202 -37.08 -46.60 -48.17
C GLN A 1202 -37.27 -48.11 -47.98
N ILE A 1203 -36.21 -48.83 -47.58
CA ILE A 1203 -36.28 -50.27 -47.29
C ILE A 1203 -37.21 -50.57 -46.11
N GLU A 1204 -37.16 -49.78 -45.02
CA GLU A 1204 -38.08 -49.94 -43.89
C GLU A 1204 -39.53 -49.68 -44.31
N LYS A 1205 -39.78 -48.66 -45.15
CA LYS A 1205 -41.13 -48.37 -45.66
C LYS A 1205 -41.69 -49.52 -46.49
N GLU A 1206 -40.89 -50.08 -47.40
CA GLU A 1206 -41.25 -51.26 -48.19
C GLU A 1206 -41.48 -52.50 -47.32
N ALA A 1207 -40.70 -52.69 -46.25
CA ALA A 1207 -40.89 -53.77 -45.30
C ALA A 1207 -42.17 -53.58 -44.45
N ARG A 1208 -42.46 -52.34 -44.05
CA ARG A 1208 -43.68 -51.98 -43.32
C ARG A 1208 -44.92 -52.12 -44.19
N GLU A 1209 -44.88 -51.73 -45.45
CA GLU A 1209 -45.96 -51.94 -46.42
C GLU A 1209 -46.23 -53.43 -46.61
N ARG A 1210 -45.18 -54.25 -46.80
CA ARG A 1210 -45.30 -55.72 -46.84
C ARG A 1210 -45.85 -56.32 -45.54
N MET A 1211 -45.46 -55.80 -44.38
CA MET A 1211 -45.99 -56.25 -43.08
C MET A 1211 -47.47 -55.85 -42.91
N ILE A 1212 -47.85 -54.65 -43.32
CA ILE A 1212 -49.25 -54.17 -43.30
C ILE A 1212 -50.09 -55.00 -44.26
N GLU A 1213 -49.55 -55.37 -45.42
CA GLU A 1213 -50.20 -56.23 -46.40
C GLU A 1213 -50.36 -57.66 -45.86
N ALA A 1214 -49.32 -58.24 -45.25
CA ALA A 1214 -49.40 -59.52 -44.55
C ALA A 1214 -50.38 -59.52 -43.35
N LEU A 1215 -50.49 -58.41 -42.62
CA LEU A 1215 -51.46 -58.24 -41.52
C LEU A 1215 -52.90 -58.03 -42.03
N LYS A 1216 -53.07 -57.54 -43.26
CA LYS A 1216 -54.37 -57.46 -43.94
C LYS A 1216 -54.80 -58.81 -44.50
N ASP A 1217 -53.86 -59.62 -44.98
CA ASP A 1217 -54.10 -61.00 -45.42
C ASP A 1217 -54.35 -61.97 -44.25
N SER A 1218 -53.94 -61.61 -43.02
CA SER A 1218 -54.21 -62.36 -41.79
C SER A 1218 -55.50 -61.93 -41.06
N ARG A 1219 -56.33 -61.09 -41.68
CA ARG A 1219 -57.67 -60.70 -41.22
C ARG A 1219 -58.71 -61.19 -42.21
#